data_AF-A0A6L9ZWS8-F1
#
_entry.id   AF-A0A6L9ZWS8-F1
#
_cell.length_a   1.000
_cell.length_b   1.000
_cell.length_c   1.000
_cell.angle_alpha   90.00
_cell.angle_beta   90.00
_cell.angle_gamma   90.00
#
_symmetry.space_group_name_H-M   'P 1'
#
loop_
_entity.id
_entity.type
_entity.pdbx_description
1 polymer ?
#
loop_
_entity_poly.entity_id
_entity_poly.type
_entity_poly.pdbx_seq_one_letter_code
_entity_poly.pdbx_strand_id
1 'polypeptide(L)'
;MFKLFPISNYFITTTQGGLDKIFNPFQFYTLPLDEWVNTAVNFLVDNFRPLFQTISLPIKNTLEIVKSGFLAIPPLIFLIIIALLVWQLAGRKIAIYSIIALSIIGFCGAWEAAMVSLALVLTAVIFCMLVGIPLGILTAISDRFNKILRPLLDAMQTLPSFVYLVPVVMLFGIGEVSGIIATFVFAVPPLIRLTNLGIRQVSPEAVEAALAFGSTPQQVLLEVQIPLALPTILAGTNQAILLALSMSVVTSMIGVEGLGQMVLQGLGRLNVGLAAVGGLGIVLIAVMLDRITQAISQGNVLSWQERGLIGWWRSRDFSKKKDTTLGISILVALLVGVTGWQLMYQTTINSKNEALPGNGIIVQSTSGLETSGIFVTEIVNIGLEKLGYQVKGPKQLNVPAMHIAVGNDDVDFTGVHWQVAHKEFFEKNGGEDKLERVGTLISDCQAGYQIDKQTAEKYNITDLSQLKDPKIAKLFDSDGDGKANLIGCTAGWICERVINHHLQVYGLEDTVEQIEGDYSSLMVDALTRYRQGKPILYYTWTPHWLASILKVEEDVEWLSVPFTSLLETQGNFTEEDTSVNGKNLGVPVDRVGILANKNFLQDNPVAKSLFEQIEIPLQDVNLQQEKVKNGESKPVDIRRHAEEWVASHQELFDSWLLVALKSWI
;
A
#
# COMPACT_ATOMS: atom_id res chain seq x y z
N MET A 1 -16.56 24.21 24.04
CA MET A 1 -17.71 23.33 24.32
C MET A 1 -18.75 23.54 23.23
N PHE A 2 -18.77 22.64 22.23
CA PHE A 2 -19.69 22.52 21.08
C PHE A 2 -20.43 23.80 20.62
N LYS A 3 -19.82 24.57 19.71
CA LYS A 3 -20.64 25.35 18.75
C LYS A 3 -21.32 24.33 17.84
N LEU A 4 -22.61 24.12 18.05
CA LEU A 4 -23.47 23.29 17.22
C LEU A 4 -23.28 23.68 15.75
N PHE A 5 -23.03 22.65 14.95
CA PHE A 5 -22.95 22.62 13.49
C PHE A 5 -23.80 23.73 12.83
N PRO A 6 -23.17 24.74 12.20
CA PRO A 6 -23.95 25.64 11.37
C PRO A 6 -24.56 24.80 10.24
N ILE A 7 -25.89 24.76 10.16
CA ILE A 7 -26.59 24.30 8.97
C ILE A 7 -26.30 25.37 7.91
N SER A 8 -25.19 25.19 7.18
CA SER A 8 -24.85 26.06 6.08
C SER A 8 -25.84 25.81 4.94
N ASN A 9 -26.70 26.78 4.65
CA ASN A 9 -27.55 26.77 3.47
C ASN A 9 -26.67 27.09 2.24
N TYR A 10 -25.98 26.09 1.69
CA TYR A 10 -25.29 26.24 0.42
C TYR A 10 -26.30 26.15 -0.72
N PHE A 11 -26.80 27.31 -1.18
CA PHE A 11 -27.58 27.41 -2.40
C PHE A 11 -26.67 27.15 -3.59
N ILE A 12 -26.90 26.06 -4.32
CA ILE A 12 -26.37 25.91 -5.69
C ILE A 12 -27.10 26.95 -6.54
N THR A 13 -26.40 28.02 -6.90
CA THR A 13 -26.94 29.08 -7.76
C THR A 13 -27.07 28.58 -9.18
N THR A 14 -28.25 28.06 -9.52
CA THR A 14 -28.74 28.04 -10.89
C THR A 14 -30.14 28.66 -10.93
N THR A 15 -30.26 29.70 -11.75
CA THR A 15 -31.48 30.47 -11.99
C THR A 15 -32.51 29.65 -12.76
N GLN A 16 -33.25 28.76 -12.08
CA GLN A 16 -34.59 28.31 -12.48
C GLN A 16 -35.45 28.15 -11.22
N GLY A 17 -36.19 29.20 -10.88
CA GLY A 17 -37.02 29.27 -9.69
C GLY A 17 -38.42 28.72 -9.95
N GLY A 18 -38.82 27.67 -9.22
CA GLY A 18 -40.18 27.12 -9.25
C GLY A 18 -40.29 25.71 -8.70
N LEU A 19 -41.28 24.96 -9.21
CA LEU A 19 -41.61 23.57 -8.86
C LEU A 19 -40.40 22.61 -8.97
N ASP A 20 -39.36 22.93 -9.75
CA ASP A 20 -38.14 22.11 -9.83
C ASP A 20 -37.42 21.95 -8.49
N LYS A 21 -37.51 22.92 -7.56
CA LYS A 21 -36.97 22.74 -6.21
C LYS A 21 -37.76 21.72 -5.38
N ILE A 22 -39.05 21.56 -5.68
CA ILE A 22 -39.94 20.60 -5.03
C ILE A 22 -39.77 19.21 -5.66
N PHE A 23 -39.60 19.14 -6.98
CA PHE A 23 -39.39 17.89 -7.69
C PHE A 23 -37.95 17.36 -7.61
N ASN A 24 -36.96 18.25 -7.48
CA ASN A 24 -35.53 17.90 -7.41
C ASN A 24 -34.84 18.51 -6.17
N PRO A 25 -35.32 18.28 -4.94
CA PRO A 25 -34.81 18.94 -3.74
C PRO A 25 -33.33 18.63 -3.47
N PHE A 26 -32.85 17.46 -3.88
CA PHE A 26 -31.47 17.02 -3.63
C PHE A 26 -30.43 17.70 -4.54
N GLN A 27 -30.86 18.44 -5.56
CA GLN A 27 -29.97 19.31 -6.36
C GLN A 27 -29.71 20.65 -5.68
N PHE A 28 -30.48 20.99 -4.65
CA PHE A 28 -30.41 22.30 -3.98
C PHE A 28 -30.14 22.20 -2.48
N TYR A 29 -30.49 21.07 -1.86
CA TYR A 29 -30.32 20.84 -0.44
C TYR A 29 -29.50 19.58 -0.22
N THR A 30 -28.26 19.78 0.21
CA THR A 30 -27.37 18.71 0.67
C THR A 30 -27.04 18.94 2.14
N LEU A 31 -26.98 17.86 2.90
CA LEU A 31 -26.45 17.91 4.26
C LEU A 31 -24.92 17.94 4.17
N PRO A 32 -24.23 18.91 4.83
CA PRO A 32 -22.77 19.01 4.81
C PRO A 32 -22.13 17.99 5.76
N LEU A 33 -22.49 16.71 5.57
CA LEU A 33 -22.04 15.61 6.42
C LEU A 33 -20.51 15.43 6.33
N ASP A 34 -19.95 15.68 5.16
CA ASP A 34 -18.51 15.68 4.89
C ASP A 34 -17.77 16.72 5.75
N GLU A 35 -18.24 17.97 5.79
CA GLU A 35 -17.64 19.01 6.65
C GLU A 35 -17.72 18.63 8.13
N TRP A 36 -18.84 18.04 8.55
CA TRP A 36 -19.05 17.61 9.93
C TRP A 36 -18.12 16.47 10.32
N VAL A 37 -17.96 15.48 9.44
CA VAL A 37 -17.04 14.35 9.65
C VAL A 37 -15.60 14.85 9.68
N ASN A 38 -15.19 15.70 8.74
CA ASN A 38 -13.84 16.27 8.70
C ASN A 38 -13.54 17.06 9.99
N THR A 39 -14.47 17.89 10.44
CA THR A 39 -14.32 18.66 11.69
C THR A 39 -14.17 17.74 12.90
N ALA A 40 -14.98 16.68 12.97
CA ALA A 40 -14.93 15.72 14.08
C ALA A 40 -13.61 14.94 14.09
N VAL A 41 -13.16 14.45 12.93
CA VAL A 41 -11.90 13.71 12.80
C VAL A 41 -10.71 14.61 13.14
N ASN A 42 -10.65 15.81 12.58
CA ASN A 42 -9.57 16.77 12.88
C ASN A 42 -9.51 17.10 14.37
N PHE A 43 -10.67 17.34 15.01
CA PHE A 43 -10.73 17.53 16.45
C PHE A 43 -10.16 16.33 17.23
N LEU A 44 -10.47 15.10 16.83
CA LEU A 44 -9.93 13.90 17.47
C LEU A 44 -8.42 13.79 17.30
N VAL A 45 -7.91 14.10 16.10
CA VAL A 45 -6.47 14.05 15.79
C VAL A 45 -5.72 15.11 16.59
N ASP A 46 -6.16 16.36 16.56
CA ASP A 46 -5.48 17.48 17.21
C ASP A 46 -5.43 17.34 18.74
N ASN A 47 -6.42 16.67 19.35
CA ASN A 47 -6.55 16.62 20.82
C ASN A 47 -6.22 15.25 21.43
N PHE A 48 -6.43 14.15 20.70
CA PHE A 48 -6.37 12.80 21.26
C PHE A 48 -5.36 11.87 20.58
N ARG A 49 -4.66 12.29 19.52
CA ARG A 49 -3.64 11.45 18.86
C ARG A 49 -2.60 10.87 19.82
N PRO A 50 -2.02 11.60 20.80
CA PRO A 50 -1.09 11.02 21.76
C PRO A 50 -1.70 9.89 22.61
N LEU A 51 -2.98 10.01 22.97
CA LEU A 51 -3.71 8.98 23.70
C LEU A 51 -3.87 7.71 22.84
N PHE A 52 -4.31 7.87 21.59
CA PHE A 52 -4.49 6.75 20.67
C PHE A 52 -3.17 6.03 20.37
N GLN A 53 -2.09 6.79 20.15
CA GLN A 53 -0.75 6.22 19.98
C GLN A 53 -0.29 5.44 21.22
N THR A 54 -0.59 5.92 22.42
CA THR A 54 -0.29 5.21 23.68
C THR A 54 -1.08 3.91 23.81
N ILE A 55 -2.38 3.93 23.47
CA ILE A 55 -3.25 2.74 23.48
C ILE A 55 -2.76 1.67 22.49
N SER A 56 -2.07 2.09 21.43
CA SER A 56 -1.54 1.18 20.41
C SER A 56 -0.25 0.45 20.81
N LEU A 57 0.41 0.86 21.90
CA LEU A 57 1.70 0.29 22.34
C LEU A 57 1.66 -1.23 22.59
N PRO A 58 0.64 -1.83 23.23
CA PRO A 58 0.57 -3.28 23.40
C PRO A 58 0.49 -4.03 22.06
N ILE A 59 -0.21 -3.46 21.08
CA ILE A 59 -0.31 -4.01 19.72
C ILE A 59 1.06 -3.95 19.06
N LYS A 60 1.71 -2.79 19.08
CA LYS A 60 3.06 -2.60 18.55
C LYS A 60 4.05 -3.57 19.17
N ASN A 61 4.09 -3.66 20.49
CA ASN A 61 5.04 -4.52 21.19
C ASN A 61 4.82 -6.00 20.86
N THR A 62 3.55 -6.44 20.78
CA THR A 62 3.21 -7.81 20.41
C THR A 62 3.63 -8.10 18.98
N LEU A 63 3.34 -7.19 18.06
CA LEU A 63 3.76 -7.31 16.66
C LEU A 63 5.29 -7.41 16.56
N GLU A 64 6.04 -6.50 17.17
CA GLU A 64 7.50 -6.47 17.10
C GLU A 64 8.11 -7.76 17.66
N ILE A 65 7.60 -8.28 18.77
CA ILE A 65 8.05 -9.56 19.34
C ILE A 65 7.81 -10.72 18.37
N VAL A 66 6.61 -10.81 17.78
CA VAL A 66 6.26 -11.90 16.86
C VAL A 66 7.03 -11.78 15.54
N LYS A 67 7.06 -10.58 14.95
CA LYS A 67 7.75 -10.27 13.68
C LYS A 67 9.25 -10.51 13.81
N SER A 68 9.90 -9.94 14.81
CA SER A 68 11.33 -10.15 15.04
C SER A 68 11.64 -11.62 15.31
N GLY A 69 10.81 -12.32 16.08
CA GLY A 69 10.95 -13.76 16.32
C GLY A 69 10.87 -14.59 15.03
N PHE A 70 9.96 -14.27 14.11
CA PHE A 70 9.86 -14.98 12.84
C PHE A 70 11.02 -14.67 11.89
N LEU A 71 11.43 -13.41 11.79
CA LEU A 71 12.51 -12.99 10.90
C LEU A 71 13.90 -13.40 11.40
N ALA A 72 14.06 -13.61 12.71
CA ALA A 72 15.30 -14.10 13.31
C ALA A 72 15.60 -15.56 12.98
N ILE A 73 14.58 -16.37 12.68
CA ILE A 73 14.73 -17.81 12.49
C ILE A 73 15.03 -18.09 11.00
N PRO A 74 16.17 -18.74 10.68
CA PRO A 74 16.47 -19.16 9.31
C PRO A 74 15.36 -20.06 8.72
N PRO A 75 15.04 -19.97 7.42
CA PRO A 75 13.87 -20.61 6.83
C PRO A 75 13.77 -22.12 7.09
N LEU A 76 14.87 -22.86 6.99
CA LEU A 76 14.89 -24.31 7.22
C LEU A 76 14.53 -24.67 8.67
N ILE A 77 15.01 -23.89 9.64
CA ILE A 77 14.71 -24.10 11.06
C ILE A 77 13.24 -23.78 11.32
N PHE A 78 12.73 -22.70 10.73
CA PHE A 78 11.33 -22.31 10.84
C PHE A 78 10.39 -23.42 10.31
N LEU A 79 10.71 -24.00 9.15
CA LEU A 79 9.95 -25.12 8.58
C LEU A 79 9.90 -26.32 9.51
N ILE A 80 11.02 -26.68 10.16
CA ILE A 80 11.08 -27.77 11.13
C ILE A 80 10.22 -27.45 12.35
N ILE A 81 10.34 -26.24 12.91
CA ILE A 81 9.55 -25.81 14.08
C ILE A 81 8.06 -25.86 13.77
N ILE A 82 7.64 -25.28 12.66
CA ILE A 82 6.24 -25.30 12.22
C ILE A 82 5.75 -26.72 11.94
N ALA A 83 6.56 -27.56 11.30
CA ALA A 83 6.19 -28.96 11.07
C ALA A 83 5.89 -29.69 12.38
N LEU A 84 6.74 -29.51 13.39
CA LEU A 84 6.57 -30.15 14.70
C LEU A 84 5.34 -29.60 15.44
N LEU A 85 5.16 -28.28 15.45
CA LEU A 85 4.02 -27.62 16.08
C LEU A 85 2.70 -28.04 15.42
N VAL A 86 2.63 -27.99 14.09
CA VAL A 86 1.43 -28.37 13.35
C VAL A 86 1.18 -29.87 13.44
N TRP A 87 2.21 -30.71 13.46
CA TRP A 87 2.01 -32.14 13.69
C TRP A 87 1.40 -32.41 15.07
N GLN A 88 1.87 -31.68 16.08
CA GLN A 88 1.35 -31.78 17.44
C GLN A 88 -0.11 -31.29 17.53
N LEU A 89 -0.45 -30.17 16.90
CA LEU A 89 -1.78 -29.54 16.99
C LEU A 89 -2.82 -30.14 16.03
N ALA A 90 -2.45 -30.30 14.77
CA ALA A 90 -3.36 -30.58 13.65
C ALA A 90 -3.09 -31.95 12.98
N GLY A 91 -1.98 -32.61 13.31
CA GLY A 91 -1.64 -33.94 12.81
C GLY A 91 -0.72 -33.96 11.58
N ARG A 92 -0.23 -35.15 11.23
CA ARG A 92 0.86 -35.33 10.23
C ARG A 92 0.53 -34.78 8.85
N LYS A 93 -0.71 -34.99 8.38
CA LYS A 93 -1.12 -34.55 7.04
C LYS A 93 -1.06 -33.03 6.88
N ILE A 94 -1.51 -32.30 7.91
CA ILE A 94 -1.52 -30.83 7.90
C ILE A 94 -0.11 -30.27 8.10
N ALA A 95 0.74 -30.97 8.87
CA ALA A 95 2.15 -30.60 9.00
C ALA A 95 2.90 -30.67 7.66
N ILE A 96 2.73 -31.77 6.91
CA ILE A 96 3.31 -31.94 5.58
C ILE A 96 2.80 -30.84 4.63
N TYR A 97 1.49 -30.58 4.64
CA TYR A 97 0.90 -29.50 3.85
C TYR A 97 1.52 -28.14 4.18
N SER A 98 1.70 -27.82 5.46
CA SER A 98 2.26 -26.55 5.93
C SER A 98 3.72 -26.37 5.48
N ILE A 99 4.52 -27.44 5.54
CA ILE A 99 5.91 -27.41 5.02
C ILE A 99 5.91 -27.13 3.52
N ILE A 100 5.08 -27.84 2.75
CA ILE A 100 5.00 -27.67 1.30
C ILE A 100 4.57 -26.24 0.95
N ALA A 101 3.52 -25.74 1.60
CA ALA A 101 3.00 -24.39 1.37
C ALA A 101 4.06 -23.31 1.65
N LEU A 102 4.71 -23.35 2.82
CA LEU A 102 5.76 -22.39 3.18
C LEU A 102 7.00 -22.52 2.30
N SER A 103 7.35 -23.74 1.87
CA SER A 103 8.48 -23.95 0.96
C SER A 103 8.20 -23.34 -0.42
N ILE A 104 6.99 -23.49 -0.96
CA ILE A 104 6.58 -22.87 -2.23
C ILE A 104 6.73 -21.35 -2.13
N ILE A 105 6.22 -20.74 -1.06
CA ILE A 105 6.34 -19.29 -0.81
C ILE A 105 7.81 -18.86 -0.77
N GLY A 106 8.65 -19.63 -0.08
CA GLY A 106 10.09 -19.36 0.03
C GLY A 106 10.81 -19.43 -1.32
N PHE A 107 10.55 -20.46 -2.12
CA PHE A 107 11.15 -20.60 -3.46
C PHE A 107 10.66 -19.55 -4.46
N CYS A 108 9.45 -19.00 -4.26
CA CYS A 108 8.98 -17.84 -5.02
C CYS A 108 9.63 -16.51 -4.61
N GLY A 109 10.51 -16.50 -3.61
CA GLY A 109 11.18 -15.30 -3.11
C GLY A 109 10.31 -14.42 -2.19
N ALA A 110 9.20 -14.95 -1.68
CA ALA A 110 8.24 -14.21 -0.86
C ALA A 110 8.33 -14.55 0.65
N TRP A 111 9.45 -15.13 1.09
CA TRP A 111 9.61 -15.64 2.47
C TRP A 111 9.43 -14.53 3.53
N GLU A 112 10.21 -13.46 3.42
CA GLU A 112 10.17 -12.35 4.38
C GLU A 112 8.79 -11.69 4.42
N ALA A 113 8.25 -11.36 3.25
CA ALA A 113 6.90 -10.81 3.11
C ALA A 113 5.83 -11.72 3.75
N ALA A 114 5.98 -13.03 3.61
CA ALA A 114 5.09 -14.01 4.24
C ALA A 114 5.21 -14.06 5.76
N MET A 115 6.42 -13.99 6.30
CA MET A 115 6.63 -13.94 7.76
C MET A 115 6.05 -12.67 8.37
N VAL A 116 6.25 -11.51 7.72
CA VAL A 116 5.63 -10.24 8.12
C VAL A 116 4.09 -10.35 8.10
N SER A 117 3.53 -10.87 7.01
CA SER A 117 2.07 -11.04 6.89
C SER A 117 1.50 -11.97 7.96
N LEU A 118 2.20 -13.08 8.22
CA LEU A 118 1.81 -14.03 9.26
C LEU A 118 1.85 -13.38 10.65
N ALA A 119 2.88 -12.58 10.96
CA ALA A 119 3.00 -11.86 12.22
C ALA A 119 1.87 -10.84 12.41
N LEU A 120 1.54 -10.07 11.37
CA LEU A 120 0.44 -9.11 11.38
C LEU A 120 -0.91 -9.79 11.64
N VAL A 121 -1.19 -10.87 10.89
CA VAL A 121 -2.45 -11.63 11.01
C VAL A 121 -2.57 -12.27 12.39
N LEU A 122 -1.53 -12.92 12.88
CA LEU A 122 -1.55 -13.54 14.21
C LEU A 122 -1.75 -12.49 15.31
N THR A 123 -1.06 -11.35 15.21
CA THR A 123 -1.22 -10.25 16.17
C THR A 123 -2.67 -9.72 16.15
N ALA A 124 -3.21 -9.42 14.98
CA ALA A 124 -4.59 -8.97 14.84
C ALA A 124 -5.59 -9.97 15.42
N VAL A 125 -5.42 -11.26 15.12
CA VAL A 125 -6.29 -12.34 15.59
C VAL A 125 -6.20 -12.53 17.11
N ILE A 126 -5.01 -12.38 17.71
CA ILE A 126 -4.86 -12.39 19.18
C ILE A 126 -5.72 -11.29 19.81
N PHE A 127 -5.63 -10.05 19.32
CA PHE A 127 -6.46 -8.95 19.83
C PHE A 127 -7.96 -9.14 19.53
N CYS A 128 -8.30 -9.70 18.36
CA CYS A 128 -9.67 -10.12 18.06
C CYS A 128 -10.20 -11.13 19.07
N MET A 129 -9.42 -12.14 19.47
CA MET A 129 -9.84 -13.10 20.49
C MET A 129 -9.95 -12.48 21.87
N LEU A 130 -8.98 -11.65 22.26
CA LEU A 130 -8.96 -10.98 23.57
C LEU A 130 -10.17 -10.05 23.78
N VAL A 131 -10.67 -9.42 22.73
CA VAL A 131 -11.82 -8.50 22.82
C VAL A 131 -13.12 -9.16 22.36
N GLY A 132 -13.08 -9.87 21.25
CA GLY A 132 -14.24 -10.44 20.57
C GLY A 132 -14.89 -11.60 21.31
N ILE A 133 -14.13 -12.49 21.95
CA ILE A 133 -14.70 -13.59 22.73
C ILE A 133 -15.42 -13.04 23.98
N PRO A 134 -14.81 -12.17 24.81
CA PRO A 134 -15.53 -11.55 25.93
C PRO A 134 -16.78 -10.76 25.51
N LEU A 135 -16.70 -9.94 24.46
CA LEU A 135 -17.87 -9.22 23.95
C LEU A 135 -18.94 -10.18 23.44
N GLY A 136 -18.55 -11.27 22.76
CA GLY A 136 -19.45 -12.33 22.33
C GLY A 136 -20.18 -12.99 23.49
N ILE A 137 -19.46 -13.34 24.56
CA ILE A 137 -20.03 -13.87 25.80
C ILE A 137 -21.02 -12.88 26.43
N LEU A 138 -20.65 -11.58 26.51
CA LEU A 138 -21.54 -10.54 27.05
C LEU A 138 -22.83 -10.39 26.23
N THR A 139 -22.75 -10.46 24.90
CA THR A 139 -23.95 -10.46 24.03
C THR A 139 -24.77 -11.75 24.14
N ALA A 140 -24.16 -12.88 24.48
CA ALA A 140 -24.87 -14.13 24.73
C ALA A 140 -25.72 -14.07 26.00
N ILE A 141 -25.18 -13.45 27.05
CA ILE A 141 -25.83 -13.37 28.37
C ILE A 141 -26.91 -12.28 28.41
N SER A 142 -26.80 -11.22 27.59
CA SER A 142 -27.73 -10.08 27.60
C SER A 142 -28.31 -9.75 26.22
N ASP A 143 -29.61 -9.99 26.05
CA ASP A 143 -30.36 -9.59 24.85
C ASP A 143 -30.34 -8.08 24.62
N ARG A 144 -30.34 -7.29 25.70
CA ARG A 144 -30.31 -5.83 25.63
C ARG A 144 -28.97 -5.35 25.08
N PHE A 145 -27.87 -5.92 25.61
CA PHE A 145 -26.53 -5.58 25.14
C PHE A 145 -26.34 -6.01 23.68
N ASN A 146 -26.81 -7.21 23.31
CA ASN A 146 -26.78 -7.68 21.92
C ASN A 146 -27.53 -6.72 20.96
N LYS A 147 -28.73 -6.25 21.34
CA LYS A 147 -29.50 -5.29 20.52
C LYS A 147 -28.78 -3.95 20.32
N ILE A 148 -28.01 -3.50 21.31
CA ILE A 148 -27.25 -2.25 21.24
C ILE A 148 -25.97 -2.42 20.41
N LEU A 149 -25.27 -3.53 20.58
CA LEU A 149 -23.98 -3.76 19.90
C LEU A 149 -24.15 -4.15 18.42
N ARG A 150 -25.25 -4.85 18.07
CA ARG A 150 -25.45 -5.38 16.71
C ARG A 150 -25.35 -4.33 15.59
N PRO A 151 -25.99 -3.14 15.67
CA PRO A 151 -25.84 -2.12 14.63
C PRO A 151 -24.39 -1.66 14.44
N LEU A 152 -23.59 -1.59 15.51
CA LEU A 152 -22.17 -1.26 15.42
C LEU A 152 -21.39 -2.35 14.68
N LEU A 153 -21.65 -3.62 15.01
CA LEU A 153 -21.03 -4.76 14.31
C LEU A 153 -21.43 -4.83 12.83
N ASP A 154 -22.67 -4.43 12.51
CA ASP A 154 -23.17 -4.32 11.14
C ASP A 154 -22.41 -3.21 10.40
N ALA A 155 -22.27 -2.02 11.00
CA ALA A 155 -21.52 -0.90 10.44
C ALA A 155 -20.04 -1.26 10.21
N MET A 156 -19.38 -1.90 11.17
CA MET A 156 -17.96 -2.30 11.06
C MET A 156 -17.69 -3.26 9.89
N GLN A 157 -18.66 -4.11 9.51
CA GLN A 157 -18.52 -5.07 8.40
C GLN A 157 -18.99 -4.52 7.05
N THR A 158 -19.89 -3.53 7.05
CA THR A 158 -20.54 -3.04 5.82
C THR A 158 -19.97 -1.73 5.32
N LEU A 159 -19.36 -0.93 6.20
CA LEU A 159 -18.62 0.26 5.79
C LEU A 159 -17.38 -0.17 4.99
N PRO A 160 -17.17 0.38 3.78
CA PRO A 160 -15.98 0.13 3.02
C PRO A 160 -14.73 0.49 3.84
N SER A 161 -13.73 -0.38 3.83
CA SER A 161 -12.51 -0.24 4.63
C SER A 161 -11.81 1.10 4.43
N PHE A 162 -11.74 1.58 3.20
CA PHE A 162 -11.13 2.86 2.84
C PHE A 162 -11.72 4.05 3.58
N VAL A 163 -13.00 4.01 3.94
CA VAL A 163 -13.68 5.13 4.63
C VAL A 163 -13.11 5.33 6.03
N TYR A 164 -12.86 4.25 6.78
CA TYR A 164 -12.32 4.37 8.15
C TYR A 164 -10.79 4.24 8.21
N LEU A 165 -10.12 3.75 7.16
CA LEU A 165 -8.66 3.68 7.12
C LEU A 165 -8.01 5.06 7.25
N VAL A 166 -8.59 6.09 6.61
CA VAL A 166 -8.05 7.45 6.67
C VAL A 166 -8.05 7.98 8.12
N PRO A 167 -9.17 8.03 8.86
CA PRO A 167 -9.16 8.41 10.26
C PRO A 167 -8.26 7.54 11.15
N VAL A 168 -8.20 6.22 10.92
CA VAL A 168 -7.31 5.32 11.68
C VAL A 168 -5.85 5.73 11.49
N VAL A 169 -5.43 6.00 10.25
CA VAL A 169 -4.07 6.48 9.97
C VAL A 169 -3.83 7.83 10.63
N MET A 170 -4.76 8.78 10.56
CA MET A 170 -4.57 10.09 11.18
C MET A 170 -4.43 10.00 12.72
N LEU A 171 -5.09 9.03 13.38
CA LEU A 171 -5.06 8.86 14.83
C LEU A 171 -3.89 8.00 15.32
N PHE A 172 -3.53 6.94 14.59
CA PHE A 172 -2.54 5.95 15.02
C PHE A 172 -1.22 6.04 14.25
N GLY A 173 -1.18 6.84 13.19
CA GLY A 173 -0.05 7.02 12.28
C GLY A 173 -0.01 6.01 11.13
N ILE A 174 0.97 6.13 10.25
CA ILE A 174 1.17 5.17 9.15
C ILE A 174 2.00 3.97 9.58
N GLY A 175 1.54 2.80 9.13
CA GLY A 175 2.29 1.54 9.18
C GLY A 175 1.50 0.38 9.76
N GLU A 176 2.25 -0.61 10.23
CA GLU A 176 1.75 -1.93 10.60
C GLU A 176 0.69 -1.92 11.72
N VAL A 177 0.84 -1.03 12.71
CA VAL A 177 -0.08 -0.93 13.85
C VAL A 177 -1.48 -0.50 13.39
N SER A 178 -1.55 0.52 12.55
CA SER A 178 -2.82 0.99 11.95
C SER A 178 -3.44 -0.07 11.06
N GLY A 179 -2.60 -0.82 10.33
CA GLY A 179 -3.02 -2.01 9.60
C GLY A 179 -3.69 -3.06 10.48
N ILE A 180 -3.08 -3.38 11.62
CA ILE A 180 -3.64 -4.33 12.59
C ILE A 180 -4.96 -3.81 13.16
N ILE A 181 -5.06 -2.52 13.50
CA ILE A 181 -6.29 -1.92 14.04
C ILE A 181 -7.42 -1.99 13.00
N ALA A 182 -7.15 -1.60 11.75
CA ALA A 182 -8.13 -1.70 10.67
C ALA A 182 -8.57 -3.15 10.44
N THR A 183 -7.60 -4.07 10.45
CA THR A 183 -7.86 -5.50 10.36
C THR A 183 -8.71 -6.02 11.51
N PHE A 184 -8.42 -5.58 12.73
CA PHE A 184 -9.20 -5.91 13.93
C PHE A 184 -10.65 -5.44 13.80
N VAL A 185 -10.87 -4.19 13.39
CA VAL A 185 -12.22 -3.62 13.19
C VAL A 185 -13.02 -4.45 12.19
N PHE A 186 -12.37 -4.90 11.12
CA PHE A 186 -13.03 -5.73 10.10
C PHE A 186 -13.27 -7.18 10.54
N ALA A 187 -12.34 -7.78 11.28
CA ALA A 187 -12.32 -9.20 11.59
C ALA A 187 -13.01 -9.59 12.91
N VAL A 188 -13.11 -8.68 13.89
CA VAL A 188 -13.72 -8.97 15.20
C VAL A 188 -15.24 -9.28 15.15
N PRO A 189 -16.06 -8.67 14.27
CA PRO A 189 -17.51 -8.86 14.30
C PRO A 189 -18.01 -10.30 14.10
N PRO A 190 -17.53 -11.11 13.12
CA PRO A 190 -17.97 -12.51 13.00
C PRO A 190 -17.59 -13.35 14.21
N LEU A 191 -16.44 -13.08 14.84
CA LEU A 191 -16.03 -13.77 16.06
C LEU A 191 -16.99 -13.46 17.24
N ILE A 192 -17.37 -12.20 17.42
CA ILE A 192 -18.38 -11.82 18.44
C ILE A 192 -19.70 -12.54 18.17
N ARG A 193 -20.17 -12.51 16.92
CA ARG A 193 -21.45 -13.13 16.52
C ARG A 193 -21.46 -14.65 16.68
N LEU A 194 -20.41 -15.33 16.25
CA LEU A 194 -20.32 -16.79 16.36
C LEU A 194 -20.11 -17.24 17.81
N THR A 195 -19.42 -16.45 18.62
CA THR A 195 -19.37 -16.69 20.08
C THR A 195 -20.75 -16.56 20.72
N ASN A 196 -21.49 -15.49 20.40
CA ASN A 196 -22.86 -15.30 20.86
C ASN A 196 -23.77 -16.47 20.45
N LEU A 197 -23.72 -16.84 19.17
CA LEU A 197 -24.50 -17.93 18.60
C LEU A 197 -24.18 -19.26 19.28
N GLY A 198 -22.89 -19.58 19.42
CA GLY A 198 -22.43 -20.82 20.01
C GLY A 198 -22.94 -21.02 21.43
N ILE A 199 -22.87 -19.97 22.27
CA ILE A 199 -23.32 -20.03 23.67
C ILE A 199 -24.84 -20.18 23.77
N ARG A 200 -25.60 -19.47 22.91
CA ARG A 200 -27.07 -19.53 22.90
C ARG A 200 -27.64 -20.82 22.32
N GLN A 201 -26.87 -21.51 21.48
CA GLN A 201 -27.28 -22.77 20.84
C GLN A 201 -26.95 -24.02 21.67
N VAL A 202 -26.31 -23.86 22.84
CA VAL A 202 -26.09 -24.97 23.77
C VAL A 202 -27.43 -25.57 24.18
N SER A 203 -27.51 -26.89 24.18
CA SER A 203 -28.72 -27.65 24.52
C SER A 203 -29.30 -27.18 25.87
N PRO A 204 -30.60 -26.81 25.92
CA PRO A 204 -31.26 -26.45 27.16
C PRO A 204 -31.18 -27.57 28.20
N GLU A 205 -31.25 -28.83 27.78
CA GLU A 205 -31.19 -29.99 28.66
C GLU A 205 -29.85 -30.09 29.39
N ALA A 206 -28.73 -29.77 28.73
CA ALA A 206 -27.42 -29.72 29.37
C ALA A 206 -27.32 -28.60 30.43
N VAL A 207 -27.98 -27.47 30.17
CA VAL A 207 -28.06 -26.33 31.10
C VAL A 207 -28.95 -26.65 32.30
N GLU A 208 -30.13 -27.23 32.07
CA GLU A 208 -31.06 -27.65 33.12
C GLU A 208 -30.46 -28.73 34.02
N ALA A 209 -29.74 -29.70 33.43
CA ALA A 209 -29.01 -30.70 34.19
C ALA A 209 -27.98 -30.05 35.13
N ALA A 210 -27.15 -29.14 34.62
CA ALA A 210 -26.15 -28.44 35.43
C ALA A 210 -26.77 -27.64 36.58
N LEU A 211 -27.88 -26.94 36.32
CA LEU A 211 -28.63 -26.21 37.35
C LEU A 211 -29.20 -27.15 38.42
N ALA A 212 -29.72 -28.32 38.03
CA ALA A 212 -30.25 -29.33 38.95
C ALA A 212 -29.17 -29.91 39.89
N PHE A 213 -27.90 -29.96 39.45
CA PHE A 213 -26.76 -30.34 40.27
C PHE A 213 -26.21 -29.19 41.15
N GLY A 214 -26.86 -28.04 41.17
CA GLY A 214 -26.51 -26.90 42.03
C GLY A 214 -25.47 -25.94 41.46
N SER A 215 -25.17 -26.03 40.16
CA SER A 215 -24.23 -25.09 39.50
C SER A 215 -24.79 -23.67 39.48
N THR A 216 -23.98 -22.69 39.87
CA THR A 216 -24.29 -21.26 39.72
C THR A 216 -24.30 -20.86 38.23
N PRO A 217 -24.96 -19.75 37.85
CA PRO A 217 -24.96 -19.29 36.45
C PRO A 217 -23.56 -19.08 35.85
N GLN A 218 -22.59 -18.67 36.66
CA GLN A 218 -21.20 -18.55 36.24
C GLN A 218 -20.54 -19.91 35.98
N GLN A 219 -20.83 -20.91 36.82
CA GLN A 219 -20.36 -22.28 36.62
C GLN A 219 -21.03 -22.90 35.38
N VAL A 220 -22.33 -22.71 35.18
CA VAL A 220 -23.02 -23.14 33.96
C VAL A 220 -22.37 -22.52 32.71
N LEU A 221 -22.06 -21.23 32.74
CA LEU A 221 -21.40 -20.55 31.63
C LEU A 221 -20.00 -21.12 31.36
N LEU A 222 -19.14 -21.18 32.39
CA LEU A 222 -17.72 -21.52 32.25
C LEU A 222 -17.49 -23.03 32.05
N GLU A 223 -18.28 -23.89 32.68
CA GLU A 223 -18.05 -25.34 32.70
C GLU A 223 -18.95 -26.11 31.72
N VAL A 224 -20.06 -25.51 31.27
CA VAL A 224 -21.01 -26.17 30.35
C VAL A 224 -21.11 -25.43 29.03
N GLN A 225 -21.52 -24.16 29.05
CA GLN A 225 -21.84 -23.45 27.81
C GLN A 225 -20.60 -23.14 26.97
N ILE A 226 -19.54 -22.58 27.55
CA ILE A 226 -18.32 -22.23 26.81
C ILE A 226 -17.63 -23.49 26.22
N PRO A 227 -17.44 -24.59 26.98
CA PRO A 227 -16.87 -25.81 26.42
C PRO A 227 -17.68 -26.39 25.26
N LEU A 228 -19.02 -26.41 25.37
CA LEU A 228 -19.89 -26.90 24.31
C LEU A 228 -19.98 -25.94 23.10
N ALA A 229 -19.80 -24.64 23.33
CA ALA A 229 -19.77 -23.61 22.29
C ALA A 229 -18.41 -23.48 21.59
N LEU A 230 -17.34 -24.10 22.12
CA LEU A 230 -15.97 -23.95 21.65
C LEU A 230 -15.80 -24.19 20.14
N PRO A 231 -16.42 -25.23 19.51
CA PRO A 231 -16.32 -25.41 18.06
C PRO A 231 -16.83 -24.19 17.27
N THR A 232 -17.93 -23.58 17.72
CA THR A 232 -18.51 -22.38 17.07
C THR A 232 -17.65 -21.15 17.33
N ILE A 233 -17.07 -21.01 18.53
CA ILE A 233 -16.11 -19.93 18.84
C ILE A 233 -14.87 -20.05 17.95
N LEU A 234 -14.32 -21.26 17.81
CA LEU A 234 -13.17 -21.53 16.94
C LEU A 234 -13.48 -21.31 15.46
N ALA A 235 -14.71 -21.62 15.01
CA ALA A 235 -15.18 -21.23 13.69
C ALA A 235 -15.19 -19.70 13.53
N GLY A 236 -15.58 -18.95 14.57
CA GLY A 236 -15.47 -17.49 14.62
C GLY A 236 -14.03 -17.00 14.50
N THR A 237 -13.10 -17.63 15.22
CA THR A 237 -11.66 -17.31 15.11
C THR A 237 -11.15 -17.58 13.71
N ASN A 238 -11.58 -18.68 13.08
CA ASN A 238 -11.22 -19.00 11.70
C ASN A 238 -11.70 -17.92 10.73
N GLN A 239 -12.93 -17.41 10.88
CA GLN A 239 -13.43 -16.29 10.08
C GLN A 239 -12.60 -15.02 10.30
N ALA A 240 -12.20 -14.73 11.56
CA ALA A 240 -11.34 -13.60 11.84
C ALA A 240 -9.97 -13.72 11.15
N ILE A 241 -9.37 -14.93 11.10
CA ILE A 241 -8.12 -15.19 10.37
C ILE A 241 -8.28 -14.94 8.87
N LEU A 242 -9.34 -15.49 8.26
CA LEU A 242 -9.57 -15.35 6.81
C LEU A 242 -9.81 -13.90 6.41
N LEU A 243 -10.62 -13.17 7.19
CA LEU A 243 -10.84 -11.74 6.95
C LEU A 243 -9.57 -10.92 7.18
N ALA A 244 -8.75 -11.28 8.18
CA ALA A 244 -7.49 -10.60 8.41
C ALA A 244 -6.51 -10.72 7.24
N LEU A 245 -6.44 -11.92 6.63
CA LEU A 245 -5.65 -12.13 5.43
C LEU A 245 -6.20 -11.39 4.21
N SER A 246 -7.53 -11.37 4.03
CA SER A 246 -8.16 -10.57 2.97
C SER A 246 -7.86 -9.08 3.13
N MET A 247 -7.81 -8.60 4.37
CA MET A 247 -7.57 -7.19 4.68
C MET A 247 -6.10 -6.79 4.47
N SER A 248 -5.16 -7.74 4.42
CA SER A 248 -3.72 -7.45 4.25
C SER A 248 -3.42 -6.60 3.01
N VAL A 249 -4.04 -6.90 1.86
CA VAL A 249 -3.88 -6.13 0.61
C VAL A 249 -4.36 -4.69 0.78
N VAL A 250 -5.50 -4.51 1.43
CA VAL A 250 -6.10 -3.19 1.68
C VAL A 250 -5.20 -2.40 2.64
N THR A 251 -4.70 -3.03 3.70
CA THR A 251 -3.80 -2.37 4.65
C THR A 251 -2.46 -2.01 4.04
N SER A 252 -2.00 -2.74 3.02
CA SER A 252 -0.77 -2.37 2.31
C SER A 252 -0.87 -1.04 1.57
N MET A 253 -2.08 -0.54 1.29
CA MET A 253 -2.27 0.80 0.72
C MET A 253 -1.90 1.92 1.70
N ILE A 254 -1.86 1.63 3.01
CA ILE A 254 -1.39 2.55 4.05
C ILE A 254 0.00 2.18 4.58
N GLY A 255 0.83 1.54 3.73
CA GLY A 255 2.24 1.29 4.03
C GLY A 255 2.50 0.10 4.95
N VAL A 256 1.57 -0.85 5.01
CA VAL A 256 1.79 -2.13 5.69
C VAL A 256 2.55 -3.07 4.78
N GLU A 257 3.70 -3.52 5.26
CA GLU A 257 4.58 -4.44 4.56
C GLU A 257 3.99 -5.86 4.48
N GLY A 258 4.57 -6.69 3.63
CA GLY A 258 4.21 -8.10 3.50
C GLY A 258 3.67 -8.47 2.11
N LEU A 259 2.95 -9.58 2.03
CA LEU A 259 2.44 -10.14 0.79
C LEU A 259 1.40 -9.24 0.12
N GLY A 260 0.58 -8.55 0.92
CA GLY A 260 -0.39 -7.56 0.42
C GLY A 260 0.30 -6.43 -0.36
N GLN A 261 1.50 -6.04 0.07
CA GLN A 261 2.29 -5.00 -0.59
C GLN A 261 2.83 -5.50 -1.92
N MET A 262 3.26 -6.75 -2.02
CA MET A 262 3.66 -7.36 -3.30
C MET A 262 2.50 -7.39 -4.30
N VAL A 263 1.29 -7.70 -3.83
CA VAL A 263 0.07 -7.62 -4.66
C VAL A 263 -0.15 -6.20 -5.16
N LEU A 264 -0.13 -5.23 -4.24
CA LEU A 264 -0.37 -3.82 -4.58
C LEU A 264 0.69 -3.26 -5.54
N GLN A 265 1.97 -3.58 -5.33
CA GLN A 265 3.07 -3.22 -6.23
C GLN A 265 2.90 -3.88 -7.60
N GLY A 266 2.50 -5.15 -7.64
CA GLY A 266 2.23 -5.85 -8.88
C GLY A 266 1.10 -5.20 -9.68
N LEU A 267 0.01 -4.81 -9.02
CA LEU A 267 -1.06 -4.04 -9.68
C LEU A 267 -0.58 -2.67 -10.15
N GLY A 268 0.07 -1.90 -9.28
CA GLY A 268 0.51 -0.53 -9.60
C GLY A 268 1.53 -0.46 -10.73
N ARG A 269 2.35 -1.51 -10.89
CA ARG A 269 3.38 -1.61 -11.93
C ARG A 269 2.95 -2.44 -13.15
N LEU A 270 1.67 -2.82 -13.21
CA LEU A 270 1.13 -3.77 -14.20
C LEU A 270 1.92 -5.09 -14.30
N ASN A 271 2.63 -5.47 -13.22
CA ASN A 271 3.38 -6.71 -13.12
C ASN A 271 2.49 -7.81 -12.52
N VAL A 272 1.73 -8.47 -13.39
CA VAL A 272 0.83 -9.57 -13.01
C VAL A 272 1.58 -10.72 -12.34
N GLY A 273 2.84 -10.97 -12.70
CA GLY A 273 3.68 -12.01 -12.09
C GLY A 273 3.96 -11.73 -10.61
N LEU A 274 4.38 -10.51 -10.28
CA LEU A 274 4.61 -10.10 -8.89
C LEU A 274 3.31 -10.15 -8.08
N ALA A 275 2.19 -9.69 -8.66
CA ALA A 275 0.88 -9.78 -8.02
C ALA A 275 0.47 -11.22 -7.75
N ALA A 276 0.72 -12.13 -8.69
CA ALA A 276 0.42 -13.56 -8.55
C ALA A 276 1.26 -14.22 -7.46
N VAL A 277 2.55 -13.87 -7.33
CA VAL A 277 3.40 -14.39 -6.24
C VAL A 277 2.88 -13.95 -4.87
N GLY A 278 2.56 -12.66 -4.70
CA GLY A 278 1.98 -12.14 -3.47
C GLY A 278 0.62 -12.80 -3.14
N GLY A 279 -0.27 -12.89 -4.14
CA GLY A 279 -1.58 -13.50 -4.00
C GLY A 279 -1.54 -14.99 -3.67
N LEU A 280 -0.66 -15.74 -4.34
CA LEU A 280 -0.42 -17.16 -4.02
C LEU A 280 0.06 -17.33 -2.59
N GLY A 281 0.98 -16.47 -2.13
CA GLY A 281 1.45 -16.48 -0.75
C GLY A 281 0.31 -16.28 0.25
N ILE A 282 -0.57 -15.30 0.01
CA ILE A 282 -1.72 -15.02 0.88
C ILE A 282 -2.65 -16.24 0.94
N VAL A 283 -2.97 -16.84 -0.21
CA VAL A 283 -3.85 -18.02 -0.30
C VAL A 283 -3.23 -19.22 0.42
N LEU A 284 -1.93 -19.48 0.23
CA LEU A 284 -1.25 -20.61 0.88
C LEU A 284 -1.22 -20.46 2.41
N ILE A 285 -0.97 -19.24 2.92
CA ILE A 285 -1.06 -18.97 4.37
C ILE A 285 -2.51 -19.12 4.85
N ALA A 286 -3.49 -18.60 4.10
CA ALA A 286 -4.90 -18.69 4.46
C ALA A 286 -5.36 -20.14 4.60
N VAL A 287 -5.07 -20.96 3.60
CA VAL A 287 -5.43 -22.38 3.62
C VAL A 287 -4.66 -23.12 4.71
N MET A 288 -3.38 -22.79 4.95
CA MET A 288 -2.62 -23.38 6.06
C MET A 288 -3.27 -23.09 7.41
N LEU A 289 -3.58 -21.83 7.71
CA LEU A 289 -4.19 -21.45 8.98
C LEU A 289 -5.62 -21.97 9.12
N ASP A 290 -6.40 -22.00 8.04
CA ASP A 290 -7.73 -22.60 7.99
C ASP A 290 -7.70 -24.08 8.37
N ARG A 291 -6.81 -24.85 7.73
CA ARG A 291 -6.66 -26.29 7.99
C ARG A 291 -6.23 -26.56 9.43
N ILE A 292 -5.29 -25.76 9.96
CA ILE A 292 -4.86 -25.88 11.36
C ILE A 292 -6.04 -25.61 12.30
N THR A 293 -6.78 -24.52 12.08
CA THR A 293 -7.89 -24.10 12.96
C THR A 293 -9.05 -25.09 12.91
N GLN A 294 -9.43 -25.57 11.72
CA GLN A 294 -10.47 -26.59 11.58
C GLN A 294 -10.09 -27.91 12.25
N ALA A 295 -8.82 -28.34 12.14
CA ALA A 295 -8.37 -29.58 12.78
C ALA A 295 -8.41 -29.51 14.31
N ILE A 296 -8.17 -28.33 14.88
CA ILE A 296 -8.32 -28.07 16.31
C ILE A 296 -9.82 -28.08 16.68
N SER A 297 -10.67 -27.43 15.88
CA SER A 297 -12.11 -27.33 16.12
C SER A 297 -12.87 -28.65 16.01
N GLN A 298 -12.51 -29.52 15.06
CA GLN A 298 -13.23 -30.77 14.79
C GLN A 298 -12.89 -31.91 15.76
N GLY A 299 -11.94 -31.70 16.68
CA GLY A 299 -11.67 -32.64 17.77
C GLY A 299 -11.59 -34.10 17.33
N ASN A 300 -10.68 -34.43 16.39
CA ASN A 300 -10.49 -35.82 15.98
C ASN A 300 -10.27 -36.74 17.21
N VAL A 301 -10.70 -37.99 17.14
CA VAL A 301 -10.87 -39.00 18.22
C VAL A 301 -9.71 -39.20 19.22
N LEU A 302 -8.48 -38.74 18.91
CA LEU A 302 -7.31 -38.85 19.79
C LEU A 302 -7.00 -37.52 20.48
N SER A 303 -6.74 -37.55 21.78
CA SER A 303 -6.36 -36.35 22.54
C SER A 303 -5.07 -35.72 21.99
N TRP A 304 -4.89 -34.40 22.12
CA TRP A 304 -3.65 -33.73 21.70
C TRP A 304 -2.39 -34.36 22.31
N GLN A 305 -2.52 -34.92 23.52
CA GLN A 305 -1.45 -35.63 24.24
C GLN A 305 -1.03 -36.96 23.58
N GLU A 306 -1.87 -37.53 22.73
CA GLU A 306 -1.62 -38.80 22.02
C GLU A 306 -1.08 -38.56 20.60
N ARG A 307 -0.83 -37.30 20.21
CA ARG A 307 -0.34 -36.92 18.88
C ARG A 307 1.02 -36.24 18.92
N GLY A 308 1.62 -36.07 17.74
CA GLY A 308 2.88 -35.36 17.56
C GLY A 308 4.07 -36.06 18.21
N LEU A 309 5.07 -35.25 18.57
CA LEU A 309 6.25 -35.70 19.31
C LEU A 309 5.84 -36.25 20.68
N ILE A 310 4.89 -35.60 21.36
CA ILE A 310 4.47 -35.97 22.73
C ILE A 310 3.79 -37.35 22.71
N GLY A 311 2.85 -37.56 21.79
CA GLY A 311 2.16 -38.84 21.62
C GLY A 311 3.09 -39.96 21.14
N TRP A 312 4.00 -39.66 20.21
CA TRP A 312 5.01 -40.62 19.74
C TRP A 312 5.91 -41.07 20.89
N TRP A 313 6.33 -40.14 21.75
CA TRP A 313 7.16 -40.44 22.91
C TRP A 313 6.39 -41.21 24.00
N ARG A 314 5.11 -40.86 24.23
CA ARG A 314 4.22 -41.56 25.19
C ARG A 314 3.80 -42.95 24.73
N SER A 315 3.73 -43.20 23.42
CA SER A 315 3.40 -44.51 22.83
C SER A 315 4.56 -45.51 22.86
N ARG A 316 5.78 -45.04 23.09
CA ARG A 316 6.93 -45.91 23.35
C ARG A 316 7.02 -46.13 24.86
N ASP A 317 6.85 -47.38 25.26
CA ASP A 317 6.87 -47.85 26.64
C ASP A 317 8.27 -47.69 27.27
N PHE A 318 8.68 -46.44 27.54
CA PHE A 318 9.79 -46.13 28.43
C PHE A 318 9.25 -46.13 29.86
N SER A 319 9.04 -47.35 30.37
CA SER A 319 8.72 -47.62 31.76
C SER A 319 9.66 -46.86 32.70
N LYS A 320 9.06 -46.07 33.60
CA LYS A 320 9.64 -45.55 34.85
C LYS A 320 11.00 -44.85 34.71
N LYS A 321 11.01 -43.59 34.28
CA LYS A 321 11.83 -42.57 34.98
C LYS A 321 11.35 -41.14 34.72
N LYS A 322 11.58 -40.35 35.76
CA LYS A 322 11.06 -39.03 36.09
C LYS A 322 11.68 -37.95 35.21
N ASP A 323 11.36 -37.92 33.91
CA ASP A 323 11.89 -36.91 32.96
C ASP A 323 10.79 -36.20 32.15
N THR A 324 9.68 -35.83 32.80
CA THR A 324 8.69 -34.88 32.25
C THR A 324 9.28 -33.47 32.03
N THR A 325 10.50 -33.21 32.50
CA THR A 325 11.21 -31.94 32.35
C THR A 325 11.97 -31.82 31.03
N LEU A 326 12.43 -32.90 30.40
CA LEU A 326 13.42 -32.82 29.31
C LEU A 326 12.86 -32.41 27.94
N GLY A 327 11.66 -32.85 27.56
CA GLY A 327 11.03 -32.49 26.28
C GLY A 327 10.58 -31.03 26.20
N ILE A 328 10.06 -30.51 27.33
CA ILE A 328 9.75 -29.08 27.49
C ILE A 328 11.05 -28.27 27.54
N SER A 329 12.10 -28.80 28.20
CA SER A 329 13.42 -28.16 28.23
C SER A 329 14.08 -28.03 26.87
N ILE A 330 13.90 -28.99 25.94
CA ILE A 330 14.47 -28.91 24.58
C ILE A 330 13.73 -27.88 23.73
N LEU A 331 12.41 -27.81 23.82
CA LEU A 331 11.60 -26.78 23.15
C LEU A 331 11.90 -25.38 23.71
N VAL A 332 12.03 -25.24 25.04
CA VAL A 332 12.42 -24.00 25.70
C VAL A 332 13.88 -23.65 25.41
N ALA A 333 14.80 -24.62 25.35
CA ALA A 333 16.21 -24.37 25.03
C ALA A 333 16.44 -24.00 23.56
N LEU A 334 15.64 -24.52 22.62
CA LEU A 334 15.63 -24.08 21.23
C LEU A 334 15.05 -22.66 21.10
N LEU A 335 14.01 -22.31 21.87
CA LEU A 335 13.47 -20.96 21.94
C LEU A 335 14.43 -19.95 22.59
N VAL A 336 15.10 -20.33 23.69
CA VAL A 336 16.05 -19.47 24.42
C VAL A 336 17.39 -19.37 23.68
N GLY A 337 17.85 -20.43 23.02
CA GLY A 337 19.07 -20.43 22.22
C GLY A 337 19.01 -19.49 21.01
N VAL A 338 17.83 -19.31 20.41
CA VAL A 338 17.61 -18.35 19.33
C VAL A 338 17.61 -16.91 19.85
N THR A 339 17.06 -16.64 21.04
CA THR A 339 17.13 -15.30 21.66
C THR A 339 18.54 -14.87 22.08
N GLY A 340 19.40 -15.84 22.44
CA GLY A 340 20.78 -15.57 22.87
C GLY A 340 21.75 -15.23 21.74
N TRP A 341 21.54 -15.75 20.53
CA TRP A 341 22.40 -15.47 19.37
C TRP A 341 22.28 -14.02 18.91
N GLN A 342 21.09 -13.43 19.01
CA GLN A 342 20.79 -12.11 18.44
C GLN A 342 21.35 -10.94 19.27
N LEU A 343 21.50 -11.12 20.58
CA LEU A 343 22.12 -10.14 21.47
C LEU A 343 23.63 -9.95 21.22
N MET A 344 24.29 -10.88 20.51
CA MET A 344 25.72 -10.77 20.18
C MET A 344 26.03 -10.11 18.82
N TYR A 345 25.03 -9.86 17.96
CA TYR A 345 25.27 -9.26 16.64
C TYR A 345 25.14 -7.72 16.62
N GLN A 346 24.61 -7.10 17.68
CA GLN A 346 24.29 -5.65 17.68
C GLN A 346 25.30 -4.73 18.39
N THR A 347 26.50 -5.18 18.71
CA THR A 347 27.51 -4.29 19.33
C THR A 347 28.86 -4.38 18.65
N THR A 348 28.97 -4.00 17.37
CA THR A 348 30.24 -3.50 16.84
C THR A 348 30.06 -2.67 15.56
N ILE A 349 29.56 -1.43 15.63
CA ILE A 349 30.08 -0.31 14.82
C ILE A 349 29.90 0.99 15.61
N ASN A 350 30.93 1.40 16.34
CA ASN A 350 31.15 2.82 16.64
C ASN A 350 32.57 3.12 16.19
N SER A 351 32.74 3.33 14.88
CA SER A 351 33.91 4.04 14.36
C SER A 351 33.71 5.52 14.65
N LYS A 352 34.70 6.14 15.30
CA LYS A 352 34.82 7.59 15.40
C LYS A 352 34.77 8.19 13.99
N ASN A 353 33.68 8.85 13.63
CA ASN A 353 33.62 9.72 12.46
C ASN A 353 33.29 11.14 12.92
N GLU A 354 33.80 12.10 12.17
CA GLU A 354 33.55 13.54 12.34
C GLU A 354 32.06 13.81 12.58
N ALA A 355 31.75 14.81 13.40
CA ALA A 355 30.37 15.20 13.62
C ALA A 355 29.78 15.62 12.27
N LEU A 356 28.87 14.82 11.71
CA LEU A 356 28.10 15.16 10.53
C LEU A 356 26.75 15.72 10.98
N PRO A 357 26.12 16.62 10.21
CA PRO A 357 24.91 17.32 10.62
C PRO A 357 23.73 16.39 10.93
N GLY A 358 23.64 15.22 10.28
CA GLY A 358 22.58 14.24 10.48
C GLY A 358 22.80 13.25 11.63
N ASN A 359 23.92 13.32 12.35
CA ASN A 359 24.28 12.31 13.35
C ASN A 359 23.22 12.19 14.45
N GLY A 360 22.63 10.99 14.58
CA GLY A 360 21.60 10.68 15.58
C GLY A 360 20.17 11.02 15.15
N ILE A 361 19.99 11.57 13.94
CA ILE A 361 18.67 11.86 13.36
C ILE A 361 18.26 10.68 12.47
N ILE A 362 17.08 10.13 12.73
CA ILE A 362 16.49 9.06 11.94
C ILE A 362 15.51 9.69 10.95
N VAL A 363 15.62 9.33 9.67
CA VAL A 363 14.74 9.84 8.61
C VAL A 363 13.96 8.70 7.96
N GLN A 364 12.68 8.93 7.75
CA GLN A 364 11.73 8.06 7.08
C GLN A 364 11.14 8.77 5.87
N SER A 365 11.47 8.30 4.67
CA SER A 365 10.91 8.81 3.42
C SER A 365 9.77 7.93 2.89
N THR A 366 9.09 8.42 1.85
CA THR A 366 8.11 7.66 1.05
C THR A 366 8.22 8.00 -0.44
N SER A 367 7.93 7.04 -1.32
CA SER A 367 8.32 7.11 -2.74
C SER A 367 7.22 6.76 -3.76
N GLY A 368 5.95 6.84 -3.39
CA GLY A 368 4.87 6.35 -4.26
C GLY A 368 4.94 4.83 -4.52
N LEU A 369 4.19 4.35 -5.51
CA LEU A 369 4.20 2.94 -5.95
C LEU A 369 5.04 2.72 -7.24
N GLU A 370 5.34 3.80 -7.95
CA GLU A 370 6.09 3.79 -9.21
C GLU A 370 7.59 3.61 -8.98
N THR A 371 8.26 2.91 -9.89
CA THR A 371 9.70 2.63 -9.78
C THR A 371 10.56 3.86 -9.98
N SER A 372 10.12 4.80 -10.83
CA SER A 372 10.76 6.11 -11.03
C SER A 372 10.77 6.91 -9.73
N GLY A 373 9.63 6.94 -9.03
CA GLY A 373 9.49 7.57 -7.72
C GLY A 373 10.41 6.97 -6.66
N ILE A 374 10.55 5.64 -6.62
CA ILE A 374 11.51 4.95 -5.75
C ILE A 374 12.94 5.36 -6.07
N PHE A 375 13.33 5.34 -7.35
CA PHE A 375 14.68 5.69 -7.79
C PHE A 375 15.09 7.11 -7.36
N VAL A 376 14.26 8.12 -7.65
CA VAL A 376 14.59 9.50 -7.28
C VAL A 376 14.59 9.70 -5.77
N THR A 377 13.69 9.06 -5.04
CA THR A 377 13.67 9.12 -3.56
C THR A 377 14.91 8.47 -2.96
N GLU A 378 15.40 7.37 -3.54
CA GLU A 378 16.61 6.70 -3.07
C GLU A 378 17.88 7.54 -3.30
N ILE A 379 17.96 8.30 -4.40
CA ILE A 379 19.06 9.26 -4.60
C ILE A 379 19.09 10.31 -3.48
N VAL A 380 17.91 10.84 -3.11
CA VAL A 380 17.78 11.77 -1.98
C VAL A 380 18.20 11.09 -0.67
N ASN A 381 17.76 9.85 -0.42
CA ASN A 381 18.15 9.08 0.76
C ASN A 381 19.66 8.87 0.86
N ILE A 382 20.33 8.53 -0.25
CA ILE A 382 21.80 8.40 -0.30
C ILE A 382 22.46 9.73 0.09
N GLY A 383 21.92 10.86 -0.37
CA GLY A 383 22.42 12.19 0.01
C GLY A 383 22.32 12.43 1.52
N LEU A 384 21.20 12.08 2.13
CA LEU A 384 21.02 12.17 3.58
C LEU A 384 21.96 11.21 4.33
N GLU A 385 22.14 9.97 3.88
CA GLU A 385 23.09 9.03 4.49
C GLU A 385 24.53 9.58 4.47
N LYS A 386 24.95 10.25 3.39
CA LYS A 386 26.27 10.91 3.30
C LYS A 386 26.41 12.10 4.25
N LEU A 387 25.30 12.75 4.60
CA LEU A 387 25.24 13.80 5.62
C LEU A 387 25.11 13.26 7.06
N GLY A 388 25.14 11.94 7.26
CA GLY A 388 25.15 11.27 8.57
C GLY A 388 23.78 10.90 9.12
N TYR A 389 22.69 11.09 8.36
CA TYR A 389 21.34 10.70 8.78
C TYR A 389 21.16 9.18 8.74
N GLN A 390 20.37 8.64 9.67
CA GLN A 390 19.98 7.22 9.68
C GLN A 390 18.68 7.03 8.89
N VAL A 391 18.78 6.63 7.62
CA VAL A 391 17.62 6.49 6.73
C VAL A 391 17.06 5.06 6.79
N LYS A 392 15.74 4.92 7.00
CA LYS A 392 15.04 3.62 7.09
C LYS A 392 14.61 3.01 5.74
N GLY A 393 14.93 3.66 4.63
CA GLY A 393 14.42 3.36 3.29
C GLY A 393 12.98 3.86 3.07
N PRO A 394 12.54 4.04 1.81
CA PRO A 394 11.26 4.67 1.52
C PRO A 394 10.08 3.71 1.71
N LYS A 395 9.05 4.13 2.45
CA LYS A 395 7.76 3.45 2.48
C LYS A 395 7.04 3.66 1.15
N GLN A 396 6.56 2.59 0.54
CA GLN A 396 5.75 2.68 -0.69
C GLN A 396 4.28 2.89 -0.31
N LEU A 397 3.77 4.09 -0.61
CA LEU A 397 2.41 4.53 -0.30
C LEU A 397 1.68 4.93 -1.58
N ASN A 398 0.36 4.79 -1.61
CA ASN A 398 -0.42 5.44 -2.65
C ASN A 398 -0.47 6.96 -2.43
N VAL A 399 -0.83 7.72 -3.46
CA VAL A 399 -0.80 9.19 -3.42
C VAL A 399 -1.59 9.77 -2.24
N PRO A 400 -2.83 9.34 -1.91
CA PRO A 400 -3.54 9.87 -0.76
C PRO A 400 -2.83 9.59 0.58
N ALA A 401 -2.43 8.33 0.83
CA ALA A 401 -1.77 7.97 2.08
C ALA A 401 -0.43 8.68 2.24
N MET A 402 0.30 8.89 1.15
CA MET A 402 1.57 9.62 1.12
C MET A 402 1.44 11.05 1.65
N HIS A 403 0.43 11.81 1.20
CA HIS A 403 0.24 13.20 1.65
C HIS A 403 -0.27 13.27 3.09
N ILE A 404 -1.16 12.34 3.48
CA ILE A 404 -1.59 12.19 4.88
C ILE A 404 -0.39 11.89 5.79
N ALA A 405 0.55 11.06 5.31
CA ALA A 405 1.76 10.69 6.05
C ALA A 405 2.61 11.91 6.42
N VAL A 406 2.98 12.70 5.40
CA VAL A 406 3.88 13.83 5.55
C VAL A 406 3.18 14.93 6.35
N GLY A 407 1.89 15.17 6.07
CA GLY A 407 1.09 16.20 6.75
C GLY A 407 0.83 15.93 8.23
N ASN A 408 0.96 14.67 8.66
CA ASN A 408 0.82 14.25 10.04
C ASN A 408 2.15 13.89 10.71
N ASP A 409 3.31 14.21 10.13
CA ASP A 409 4.62 13.85 10.70
C ASP A 409 4.85 12.33 10.87
N ASP A 410 4.14 11.47 10.13
CA ASP A 410 4.36 10.01 10.17
C ASP A 410 5.57 9.57 9.34
N VAL A 411 5.93 10.40 8.36
CA VAL A 411 7.14 10.32 7.54
C VAL A 411 7.65 11.76 7.33
N ASP A 412 8.94 11.92 7.11
CA ASP A 412 9.58 13.24 7.07
C ASP A 412 9.39 13.94 5.72
N PHE A 413 9.47 13.18 4.63
CA PHE A 413 9.31 13.69 3.27
C PHE A 413 8.91 12.62 2.25
N THR A 414 8.48 13.08 1.08
CA THR A 414 8.37 12.28 -0.13
C THR A 414 9.15 12.89 -1.29
N GLY A 415 9.83 12.06 -2.08
CA GLY A 415 10.54 12.49 -3.30
C GLY A 415 9.68 12.44 -4.57
N VAL A 416 8.35 12.34 -4.46
CA VAL A 416 7.48 12.09 -5.62
C VAL A 416 6.22 12.96 -5.60
N HIS A 417 6.37 14.22 -5.18
CA HIS A 417 5.27 15.17 -5.21
C HIS A 417 5.19 15.86 -6.58
N TRP A 418 4.18 15.49 -7.35
CA TRP A 418 3.81 16.14 -8.62
C TRP A 418 3.07 17.44 -8.33
N GLN A 419 3.62 18.57 -8.77
CA GLN A 419 3.12 19.91 -8.42
C GLN A 419 1.68 20.15 -8.88
N VAL A 420 1.35 19.68 -10.07
CA VAL A 420 0.01 19.83 -10.65
C VAL A 420 -0.87 18.66 -10.23
N ALA A 421 -0.43 17.42 -10.48
CA ALA A 421 -1.26 16.24 -10.25
C ALA A 421 -1.60 16.01 -8.78
N HIS A 422 -0.75 16.44 -7.83
CA HIS A 422 -0.96 16.21 -6.40
C HIS A 422 -1.45 17.45 -5.63
N LYS A 423 -1.79 18.55 -6.30
CA LYS A 423 -2.19 19.82 -5.68
C LYS A 423 -3.32 19.67 -4.66
N GLU A 424 -4.40 18.98 -5.02
CA GLU A 424 -5.55 18.80 -4.14
C GLU A 424 -5.19 18.02 -2.86
N PHE A 425 -4.32 17.01 -2.98
CA PHE A 425 -3.84 16.26 -1.83
C PHE A 425 -2.94 17.11 -0.94
N PHE A 426 -2.12 17.99 -1.51
CA PHE A 426 -1.33 18.95 -0.75
C PHE A 426 -2.22 19.90 0.07
N GLU A 427 -3.19 20.55 -0.59
CA GLU A 427 -4.10 21.51 0.05
C GLU A 427 -4.92 20.85 1.17
N LYS A 428 -5.46 19.65 0.93
CA LYS A 428 -6.27 18.91 1.91
C LYS A 428 -5.51 18.40 3.13
N ASN A 429 -4.18 18.28 3.05
CA ASN A 429 -3.35 17.74 4.13
C ASN A 429 -2.56 18.84 4.87
N GLY A 430 -3.10 20.06 4.89
CA GLY A 430 -2.55 21.20 5.63
C GLY A 430 -1.80 22.21 4.78
N GLY A 431 -1.65 21.95 3.47
CA GLY A 431 -1.05 22.88 2.51
C GLY A 431 0.21 23.56 3.02
N GLU A 432 0.36 24.84 2.71
CA GLU A 432 1.51 25.64 3.16
C GLU A 432 1.52 25.89 4.69
N ASP A 433 0.50 25.50 5.46
CA ASP A 433 0.54 25.67 6.92
C ASP A 433 1.39 24.58 7.59
N LYS A 434 1.33 23.34 7.06
CA LYS A 434 2.03 22.16 7.63
C LYS A 434 3.16 21.63 6.75
N LEU A 435 3.05 21.83 5.44
CA LEU A 435 3.89 21.19 4.44
C LEU A 435 4.66 22.22 3.62
N GLU A 436 5.83 21.83 3.14
CA GLU A 436 6.63 22.65 2.26
C GLU A 436 7.04 21.84 1.03
N ARG A 437 6.89 22.46 -0.15
CA ARG A 437 7.34 21.90 -1.43
C ARG A 437 8.74 22.44 -1.70
N VAL A 438 9.73 21.56 -1.75
CA VAL A 438 11.15 21.90 -1.79
C VAL A 438 11.81 21.25 -2.99
N GLY A 439 12.64 22.02 -3.69
CA GLY A 439 13.41 21.53 -4.84
C GLY A 439 12.57 21.12 -6.04
N THR A 440 13.26 20.69 -7.09
CA THR A 440 12.68 20.11 -8.29
C THR A 440 13.56 18.93 -8.69
N LEU A 441 13.14 17.72 -8.29
CA LEU A 441 13.87 16.49 -8.55
C LEU A 441 13.85 16.12 -10.02
N ILE A 442 12.71 16.34 -10.68
CA ILE A 442 12.55 16.13 -12.12
C ILE A 442 11.84 17.35 -12.68
N SER A 443 12.52 18.05 -13.57
CA SER A 443 11.98 19.15 -14.36
C SER A 443 11.31 18.62 -15.64
N ASP A 444 10.38 19.41 -16.16
CA ASP A 444 9.80 19.25 -17.50
C ASP A 444 9.18 17.87 -17.77
N CYS A 445 8.40 17.35 -16.83
CA CYS A 445 7.57 16.17 -17.06
C CYS A 445 6.44 16.53 -18.04
N GLN A 446 6.46 15.90 -19.20
CA GLN A 446 5.61 16.23 -20.34
C GLN A 446 4.68 15.06 -20.65
N ALA A 447 3.52 15.35 -21.21
CA ALA A 447 2.64 14.34 -21.81
C ALA A 447 1.99 14.91 -23.07
N GLY A 448 1.72 14.05 -24.05
CA GLY A 448 1.16 14.50 -25.33
C GLY A 448 1.37 13.49 -26.45
N TYR A 449 1.30 13.99 -27.68
CA TYR A 449 1.38 13.19 -28.90
C TYR A 449 2.74 13.30 -29.55
N GLN A 450 3.29 12.18 -30.00
CA GLN A 450 4.53 12.13 -30.75
C GLN A 450 4.38 11.37 -32.07
N ILE A 451 5.16 11.80 -33.05
CA ILE A 451 5.37 11.10 -34.32
C ILE A 451 6.86 10.92 -34.61
N ASP A 452 7.20 10.01 -35.52
CA ASP A 452 8.59 9.91 -35.97
C ASP A 452 9.05 11.17 -36.71
N LYS A 453 10.28 11.59 -36.43
CA LYS A 453 10.84 12.83 -36.96
C LYS A 453 10.97 12.81 -38.48
N GLN A 454 11.29 11.65 -39.06
CA GLN A 454 11.40 11.50 -40.51
C GLN A 454 10.07 11.83 -41.22
N THR A 455 8.95 11.34 -40.71
CA THR A 455 7.62 11.64 -41.26
C THR A 455 7.22 13.08 -40.95
N ALA A 456 7.50 13.57 -39.73
CA ALA A 456 7.24 14.95 -39.34
C ALA A 456 7.88 15.96 -40.31
N GLU A 457 9.18 15.81 -40.58
CA GLU A 457 9.93 16.71 -41.46
C GLU A 457 9.51 16.56 -42.93
N LYS A 458 9.32 15.33 -43.40
CA LYS A 458 8.98 15.06 -44.80
C LYS A 458 7.64 15.67 -45.23
N TYR A 459 6.67 15.69 -44.32
CA TYR A 459 5.32 16.19 -44.58
C TYR A 459 4.98 17.48 -43.82
N ASN A 460 5.96 18.08 -43.13
CA ASN A 460 5.81 19.29 -42.32
C ASN A 460 4.64 19.19 -41.32
N ILE A 461 4.61 18.10 -40.54
CA ILE A 461 3.60 17.83 -39.53
C ILE A 461 4.11 18.32 -38.18
N THR A 462 3.42 19.30 -37.61
CA THR A 462 3.79 20.01 -36.37
C THR A 462 2.63 20.13 -35.38
N ASP A 463 1.39 19.95 -35.85
CA ASP A 463 0.17 20.09 -35.06
C ASP A 463 -0.78 18.91 -35.33
N LEU A 464 -1.42 18.42 -34.26
CA LEU A 464 -2.33 17.28 -34.29
C LEU A 464 -3.53 17.52 -35.21
N SER A 465 -4.01 18.76 -35.34
CA SER A 465 -5.13 19.11 -36.22
C SER A 465 -4.84 18.88 -37.70
N GLN A 466 -3.57 18.76 -38.10
CA GLN A 466 -3.20 18.42 -39.48
C GLN A 466 -3.66 17.00 -39.86
N LEU A 467 -3.89 16.11 -38.89
CA LEU A 467 -4.45 14.78 -39.12
C LEU A 467 -5.91 14.80 -39.59
N LYS A 468 -6.59 15.97 -39.59
CA LYS A 468 -7.89 16.13 -40.26
C LYS A 468 -7.83 15.90 -41.76
N ASP A 469 -6.66 16.11 -42.39
CA ASP A 469 -6.48 15.76 -43.79
C ASP A 469 -6.34 14.23 -43.90
N PRO A 470 -7.28 13.52 -44.56
CA PRO A 470 -7.20 12.08 -44.72
C PRO A 470 -5.91 11.61 -45.40
N LYS A 471 -5.24 12.46 -46.19
CA LYS A 471 -3.94 12.12 -46.80
C LYS A 471 -2.81 12.05 -45.79
N ILE A 472 -2.84 12.91 -44.77
CA ILE A 472 -1.86 12.92 -43.69
C ILE A 472 -2.20 11.80 -42.70
N ALA A 473 -3.48 11.63 -42.32
CA ALA A 473 -3.92 10.55 -41.46
C ALA A 473 -3.53 9.16 -42.01
N LYS A 474 -3.70 8.95 -43.31
CA LYS A 474 -3.35 7.71 -44.01
C LYS A 474 -1.87 7.33 -43.91
N LEU A 475 -0.98 8.25 -43.56
CA LEU A 475 0.44 7.91 -43.31
C LEU A 475 0.59 7.01 -42.09
N PHE A 476 -0.31 7.14 -41.11
CA PHE A 476 -0.32 6.40 -39.84
C PHE A 476 -1.40 5.31 -39.81
N ASP A 477 -2.01 5.01 -40.96
CA ASP A 477 -2.96 3.92 -41.17
C ASP A 477 -2.19 2.61 -41.38
N SER A 478 -2.36 1.69 -40.44
CA SER A 478 -1.61 0.44 -40.32
C SER A 478 -2.44 -0.81 -40.50
N ASP A 479 -3.76 -0.71 -40.37
CA ASP A 479 -4.73 -1.79 -40.58
C ASP A 479 -5.55 -1.62 -41.86
N GLY A 480 -5.43 -0.48 -42.54
CA GLY A 480 -5.95 -0.22 -43.87
C GLY A 480 -7.40 0.26 -43.89
N ASP A 481 -7.93 0.72 -42.76
CA ASP A 481 -9.31 1.17 -42.62
C ASP A 481 -9.54 2.63 -43.08
N GLY A 482 -8.44 3.35 -43.37
CA GLY A 482 -8.44 4.74 -43.82
C GLY A 482 -8.25 5.77 -42.72
N LYS A 483 -8.08 5.37 -41.45
CA LYS A 483 -7.81 6.25 -40.31
C LYS A 483 -6.38 6.10 -39.81
N ALA A 484 -5.85 7.16 -39.20
CA ALA A 484 -4.60 7.09 -38.46
C ALA A 484 -4.81 6.27 -37.18
N ASN A 485 -4.00 5.23 -36.97
CA ASN A 485 -4.02 4.47 -35.73
C ASN A 485 -3.12 5.18 -34.70
N LEU A 486 -3.73 6.02 -33.87
CA LEU A 486 -3.06 6.63 -32.73
C LEU A 486 -2.92 5.60 -31.62
N ILE A 487 -1.69 5.19 -31.31
CA ILE A 487 -1.46 4.31 -30.17
C ILE A 487 -1.72 5.09 -28.88
N GLY A 488 -2.83 4.78 -28.22
CA GLY A 488 -3.30 5.47 -27.03
C GLY A 488 -3.03 4.71 -25.74
N CYS A 489 -3.83 5.02 -24.73
CA CYS A 489 -3.69 4.45 -23.40
C CYS A 489 -4.57 3.21 -23.17
N THR A 490 -4.25 2.47 -22.12
CA THR A 490 -5.12 1.38 -21.63
C THR A 490 -6.48 1.92 -21.19
N ALA A 491 -7.55 1.23 -21.54
CA ALA A 491 -8.91 1.60 -21.19
C ALA A 491 -9.07 1.88 -19.68
N GLY A 492 -9.72 3.00 -19.34
CA GLY A 492 -9.92 3.45 -17.96
C GLY A 492 -8.80 4.33 -17.40
N TRP A 493 -7.69 4.51 -18.13
CA TRP A 493 -6.65 5.47 -17.75
C TRP A 493 -7.12 6.90 -18.03
N ILE A 494 -6.58 7.87 -17.28
CA ILE A 494 -6.92 9.29 -17.50
C ILE A 494 -6.52 9.72 -18.92
N CYS A 495 -5.36 9.28 -19.40
CA CYS A 495 -4.91 9.64 -20.75
C CYS A 495 -5.79 9.05 -21.86
N GLU A 496 -6.48 7.92 -21.67
CA GLU A 496 -7.48 7.44 -22.63
C GLU A 496 -8.64 8.43 -22.75
N ARG A 497 -9.16 8.90 -21.61
CA ARG A 497 -10.22 9.92 -21.61
C ARG A 497 -9.77 11.27 -22.18
N VAL A 498 -8.52 11.67 -21.91
CA VAL A 498 -7.94 12.90 -22.48
C VAL A 498 -7.80 12.79 -23.99
N ILE A 499 -7.32 11.65 -24.51
CA ILE A 499 -7.19 11.43 -25.95
C ILE A 499 -8.57 11.45 -26.61
N ASN A 500 -9.54 10.71 -26.08
CA ASN A 500 -10.91 10.68 -26.60
C ASN A 500 -11.54 12.09 -26.60
N HIS A 501 -11.34 12.87 -25.54
CA HIS A 501 -11.75 14.28 -25.48
C HIS A 501 -11.08 15.12 -26.57
N HIS A 502 -9.75 15.02 -26.73
CA HIS A 502 -9.00 15.72 -27.76
C HIS A 502 -9.45 15.34 -29.18
N LEU A 503 -9.69 14.05 -29.46
CA LEU A 503 -10.18 13.61 -30.76
C LEU A 503 -11.53 14.24 -31.09
N GLN A 504 -12.42 14.35 -30.10
CA GLN A 504 -13.71 15.00 -30.27
C GLN A 504 -13.59 16.53 -30.42
N VAL A 505 -12.94 17.21 -29.48
CA VAL A 505 -12.90 18.69 -29.47
C VAL A 505 -12.08 19.26 -30.62
N TYR A 506 -11.08 18.52 -31.09
CA TYR A 506 -10.32 18.91 -32.26
C TYR A 506 -10.94 18.40 -33.55
N GLY A 507 -12.01 17.58 -33.53
CA GLY A 507 -12.71 17.10 -34.74
C GLY A 507 -11.85 16.16 -35.59
N LEU A 508 -11.26 15.15 -34.95
CA LEU A 508 -10.37 14.15 -35.54
C LEU A 508 -11.01 12.76 -35.64
N GLU A 509 -12.20 12.53 -35.09
CA GLU A 509 -12.86 11.21 -34.99
C GLU A 509 -13.09 10.51 -36.36
N ASP A 510 -13.23 11.29 -37.44
CA ASP A 510 -13.41 10.77 -38.79
C ASP A 510 -12.10 10.23 -39.40
N THR A 511 -10.94 10.71 -38.93
CA THR A 511 -9.63 10.49 -39.55
C THR A 511 -8.61 9.84 -38.63
N VAL A 512 -8.83 9.84 -37.32
CA VAL A 512 -7.93 9.28 -36.32
C VAL A 512 -8.74 8.41 -35.39
N GLU A 513 -8.24 7.21 -35.10
CA GLU A 513 -8.78 6.36 -34.06
C GLU A 513 -7.73 6.05 -33.01
N GLN A 514 -8.18 5.96 -31.77
CA GLN A 514 -7.34 5.54 -30.67
C GLN A 514 -7.28 4.01 -30.62
N ILE A 515 -6.07 3.45 -30.68
CA ILE A 515 -5.84 2.04 -30.39
C ILE A 515 -5.69 1.86 -28.89
N GLU A 516 -6.61 1.11 -28.31
CA GLU A 516 -6.63 0.75 -26.89
C GLU A 516 -6.14 -0.68 -26.66
N GLY A 517 -5.42 -0.90 -25.57
CA GLY A 517 -4.90 -2.22 -25.22
C GLY A 517 -3.91 -2.15 -24.07
N ASP A 518 -3.13 -3.22 -23.90
CA ASP A 518 -1.97 -3.18 -23.01
C ASP A 518 -0.94 -2.18 -23.57
N TYR A 519 -0.80 -1.03 -22.91
CA TYR A 519 0.05 0.06 -23.38
C TYR A 519 1.48 -0.38 -23.64
N SER A 520 2.04 -1.24 -22.78
CA SER A 520 3.41 -1.75 -22.94
C SER A 520 3.58 -2.54 -24.24
N SER A 521 2.62 -3.41 -24.55
CA SER A 521 2.62 -4.19 -25.79
C SER A 521 2.45 -3.30 -27.02
N LEU A 522 1.56 -2.32 -26.95
CA LEU A 522 1.34 -1.37 -28.05
C LEU A 522 2.59 -0.50 -28.32
N MET A 523 3.28 -0.04 -27.28
CA MET A 523 4.54 0.69 -27.42
C MET A 523 5.66 -0.18 -28.05
N VAL A 524 5.68 -1.48 -27.77
CA VAL A 524 6.64 -2.40 -28.42
C VAL A 524 6.32 -2.58 -29.91
N ASP A 525 5.04 -2.63 -30.29
CA ASP A 525 4.63 -2.63 -31.69
C ASP A 525 5.02 -1.31 -32.38
N ALA A 526 4.76 -0.17 -31.75
CA ALA A 526 5.19 1.16 -32.23
C ALA A 526 6.70 1.19 -32.52
N LEU A 527 7.51 0.77 -31.54
CA LEU A 527 8.97 0.72 -31.69
C LEU A 527 9.40 -0.24 -32.80
N THR A 528 8.70 -1.36 -32.99
CA THR A 528 8.98 -2.31 -34.06
C THR A 528 8.71 -1.72 -35.43
N ARG A 529 7.60 -0.98 -35.59
CA ARG A 529 7.26 -0.26 -36.83
C ARG A 529 8.26 0.85 -37.14
N TYR A 530 8.67 1.62 -36.14
CA TYR A 530 9.71 2.63 -36.28
C TYR A 530 11.01 2.04 -36.82
N ARG A 531 11.46 0.91 -36.23
CA ARG A 531 12.66 0.18 -36.71
C ARG A 531 12.53 -0.36 -38.14
N GLN A 532 11.32 -0.53 -38.64
CA GLN A 532 11.05 -0.89 -40.05
C GLN A 532 10.98 0.32 -40.98
N GLY A 533 11.20 1.55 -40.47
CA GLY A 533 11.07 2.79 -41.23
C GLY A 533 9.61 3.15 -41.56
N LYS A 534 8.64 2.63 -40.78
CA LYS A 534 7.22 2.97 -40.94
C LYS A 534 6.84 4.16 -40.04
N PRO A 535 5.92 5.02 -40.47
CA PRO A 535 5.42 6.11 -39.64
C PRO A 535 4.78 5.59 -38.35
N ILE A 536 4.97 6.32 -37.26
CA ILE A 536 4.36 6.03 -35.96
C ILE A 536 3.67 7.26 -35.40
N LEU A 537 2.51 7.05 -34.76
CA LEU A 537 1.75 8.07 -34.05
C LEU A 537 1.29 7.48 -32.71
N TYR A 538 1.68 8.12 -31.62
CA TYR A 538 1.39 7.60 -30.29
C TYR A 538 1.28 8.71 -29.25
N TYR A 539 0.56 8.43 -28.17
CA TYR A 539 0.51 9.27 -26.99
C TYR A 539 1.50 8.74 -25.94
N THR A 540 2.24 9.64 -25.28
CA THR A 540 3.22 9.25 -24.27
C THR A 540 3.42 10.33 -23.20
N TRP A 541 4.20 10.01 -22.17
CA TRP A 541 4.58 10.94 -21.10
C TRP A 541 6.03 10.73 -20.69
N THR A 542 6.60 11.67 -19.92
CA THR A 542 7.93 11.57 -19.33
C THR A 542 7.85 11.79 -17.81
N PRO A 543 8.61 11.04 -16.99
CA PRO A 543 9.57 10.01 -17.38
C PRO A 543 8.93 8.70 -17.86
N HIS A 544 9.52 8.09 -18.90
CA HIS A 544 9.08 6.81 -19.47
C HIS A 544 10.21 6.11 -20.22
N TRP A 545 10.23 4.77 -20.21
CA TRP A 545 11.30 3.98 -20.84
C TRP A 545 11.42 4.20 -22.35
N LEU A 546 10.32 4.53 -23.03
CA LEU A 546 10.37 4.74 -24.48
C LEU A 546 11.23 5.96 -24.84
N ALA A 547 11.29 6.96 -23.96
CA ALA A 547 12.09 8.17 -24.17
C ALA A 547 13.61 7.94 -24.02
N SER A 548 14.06 6.80 -23.49
CA SER A 548 15.49 6.42 -23.56
C SER A 548 15.88 5.82 -24.92
N ILE A 549 14.90 5.33 -25.67
CA ILE A 549 15.10 4.65 -26.96
C ILE A 549 14.77 5.57 -28.14
N LEU A 550 13.63 6.26 -28.08
CA LEU A 550 13.18 7.24 -29.07
C LEU A 550 13.44 8.63 -28.49
N LYS A 551 14.54 9.23 -28.90
CA LYS A 551 14.92 10.55 -28.39
C LYS A 551 14.17 11.64 -29.13
N VAL A 552 13.63 12.59 -28.37
CA VAL A 552 13.00 13.79 -28.94
C VAL A 552 14.06 14.59 -29.70
N GLU A 553 13.68 15.14 -30.84
CA GLU A 553 14.54 15.88 -31.78
C GLU A 553 15.57 15.04 -32.57
N GLU A 554 15.82 13.79 -32.19
CA GLU A 554 16.64 12.85 -32.98
C GLU A 554 15.76 11.84 -33.74
N ASP A 555 14.86 11.15 -33.03
CA ASP A 555 14.02 10.06 -33.55
C ASP A 555 12.55 10.48 -33.72
N VAL A 556 12.05 11.30 -32.79
CA VAL A 556 10.62 11.66 -32.66
C VAL A 556 10.44 13.15 -32.38
N GLU A 557 9.25 13.67 -32.69
CA GLU A 557 8.86 15.06 -32.48
C GLU A 557 7.51 15.12 -31.75
N TRP A 558 7.39 16.03 -30.78
CA TRP A 558 6.10 16.38 -30.17
C TRP A 558 5.23 17.15 -31.16
N LEU A 559 3.96 16.78 -31.22
CA LEU A 559 2.91 17.53 -31.91
C LEU A 559 2.26 18.54 -30.98
N SER A 560 2.02 19.74 -31.51
CA SER A 560 1.18 20.73 -30.85
C SER A 560 -0.30 20.36 -30.97
N VAL A 561 -1.13 20.91 -30.09
CA VAL A 561 -2.60 20.91 -30.22
C VAL A 561 -3.08 22.32 -30.56
N PRO A 562 -4.23 22.46 -31.24
CA PRO A 562 -4.69 23.75 -31.74
C PRO A 562 -5.12 24.74 -30.63
N PHE A 563 -5.55 24.24 -29.47
CA PHE A 563 -5.86 25.03 -28.28
C PHE A 563 -5.94 24.10 -27.07
N THR A 564 -5.74 24.62 -25.86
CA THR A 564 -5.82 23.81 -24.63
C THR A 564 -7.26 23.47 -24.28
N SER A 565 -7.56 22.17 -24.13
CA SER A 565 -8.89 21.69 -23.74
C SER A 565 -8.76 20.39 -22.94
N LEU A 566 -8.97 20.49 -21.62
CA LEU A 566 -8.81 19.37 -20.69
C LEU A 566 -10.16 18.93 -20.12
N LEU A 567 -10.19 17.76 -19.50
CA LEU A 567 -11.38 17.26 -18.80
C LEU A 567 -11.69 18.16 -17.59
N GLU A 568 -12.97 18.41 -17.29
CA GLU A 568 -13.38 19.25 -16.14
C GLU A 568 -12.72 18.83 -14.82
N THR A 569 -12.47 17.52 -14.66
CA THR A 569 -11.82 16.94 -13.47
C THR A 569 -10.35 17.30 -13.30
N GLN A 570 -9.68 17.86 -14.32
CA GLN A 570 -8.28 18.26 -14.26
C GLN A 570 -8.11 19.71 -13.78
N GLY A 571 -9.18 20.52 -13.83
CA GLY A 571 -9.14 21.93 -13.47
C GLY A 571 -8.90 22.84 -14.67
N ASN A 572 -8.80 24.14 -14.40
CA ASN A 572 -8.65 25.17 -15.43
C ASN A 572 -7.16 25.49 -15.64
N PHE A 573 -6.61 25.01 -16.76
CA PHE A 573 -5.27 25.37 -17.22
C PHE A 573 -5.35 26.26 -18.46
N THR A 574 -4.36 27.13 -18.59
CA THR A 574 -4.18 28.01 -19.75
C THR A 574 -3.26 27.36 -20.78
N GLU A 575 -3.15 27.99 -21.96
CA GLU A 575 -2.18 27.57 -22.98
C GLU A 575 -0.73 27.74 -22.54
N GLU A 576 -0.45 28.68 -21.63
CA GLU A 576 0.89 28.84 -21.05
C GLU A 576 1.27 27.62 -20.20
N ASP A 577 0.32 27.08 -19.45
CA ASP A 577 0.53 25.92 -18.57
C ASP A 577 0.78 24.61 -19.36
N THR A 578 0.34 24.56 -20.62
CA THR A 578 0.47 23.39 -21.49
C THR A 578 1.50 23.57 -22.60
N SER A 579 2.24 24.68 -22.60
CA SER A 579 3.24 24.99 -23.63
C SER A 579 4.66 24.70 -23.18
N VAL A 580 5.43 24.01 -24.04
CA VAL A 580 6.87 23.76 -23.87
C VAL A 580 7.59 24.23 -25.11
N ASN A 581 8.63 25.06 -24.95
CA ASN A 581 9.44 25.57 -26.07
C ASN A 581 8.58 26.19 -27.20
N GLY A 582 7.46 26.83 -26.84
CA GLY A 582 6.52 27.44 -27.79
C GLY A 582 5.57 26.46 -28.50
N LYS A 583 5.58 25.17 -28.16
CA LYS A 583 4.61 24.17 -28.63
C LYS A 583 3.58 23.89 -27.54
N ASN A 584 2.30 24.07 -27.83
CA ASN A 584 1.21 23.70 -26.92
C ASN A 584 0.96 22.18 -26.98
N LEU A 585 1.32 21.42 -25.96
CA LEU A 585 1.15 19.96 -25.92
C LEU A 585 -0.27 19.52 -25.53
N GLY A 586 -1.12 20.46 -25.11
CA GLY A 586 -2.50 20.22 -24.70
C GLY A 586 -2.65 19.62 -23.30
N VAL A 587 -1.56 19.28 -22.64
CA VAL A 587 -1.52 18.73 -21.28
C VAL A 587 -0.56 19.56 -20.43
N PRO A 588 -0.88 19.82 -19.14
CA PRO A 588 -0.03 20.65 -18.30
C PRO A 588 1.35 20.04 -18.12
N VAL A 589 2.37 20.87 -18.20
CA VAL A 589 3.73 20.48 -17.83
C VAL A 589 3.78 20.38 -16.32
N ASP A 590 4.25 19.24 -15.82
CA ASP A 590 4.37 19.02 -14.39
C ASP A 590 5.85 18.90 -13.98
N ARG A 591 6.08 18.98 -12.68
CA ARG A 591 7.39 18.85 -12.06
C ARG A 591 7.26 17.94 -10.86
N VAL A 592 8.25 17.09 -10.68
CA VAL A 592 8.35 16.23 -9.50
C VAL A 592 9.31 16.89 -8.53
N GLY A 593 8.81 17.24 -7.34
CA GLY A 593 9.60 17.83 -6.27
C GLY A 593 9.55 17.00 -5.00
N ILE A 594 10.28 17.49 -3.98
CA ILE A 594 10.17 16.96 -2.63
C ILE A 594 9.02 17.68 -1.93
N LEU A 595 8.16 16.91 -1.26
CA LEU A 595 7.21 17.44 -0.30
C LEU A 595 7.64 16.97 1.08
N ALA A 596 7.93 17.91 1.97
CA ALA A 596 8.43 17.61 3.30
C ALA A 596 7.59 18.29 4.38
N ASN A 597 7.66 17.72 5.57
CA ASN A 597 7.05 18.30 6.74
C ASN A 597 7.81 19.57 7.16
N LYS A 598 7.09 20.65 7.50
CA LYS A 598 7.72 21.92 7.89
C LYS A 598 8.54 21.82 9.17
N ASN A 599 8.10 21.05 10.17
CA ASN A 599 8.84 20.86 11.42
C ASN A 599 10.17 20.16 11.13
N PHE A 600 10.13 19.09 10.30
CA PHE A 600 11.34 18.40 9.88
C PHE A 600 12.34 19.33 9.20
N LEU A 601 11.89 20.15 8.24
CA LEU A 601 12.78 21.09 7.54
C LEU A 601 13.34 22.19 8.45
N GLN A 602 12.55 22.65 9.43
CA GLN A 602 12.99 23.64 10.41
C GLN A 602 14.08 23.08 11.32
N ASP A 603 13.91 21.84 11.78
CA ASP A 603 14.88 21.15 12.64
C ASP A 603 16.12 20.69 11.86
N ASN A 604 16.00 20.53 10.53
CA ASN A 604 17.03 19.97 9.66
C ASN A 604 17.33 20.88 8.44
N PRO A 605 17.87 22.09 8.66
CA PRO A 605 18.13 23.06 7.58
C PRO A 605 19.14 22.54 6.53
N VAL A 606 20.06 21.66 6.93
CA VAL A 606 21.00 21.00 6.00
C VAL A 606 20.28 20.04 5.05
N ALA A 607 19.30 19.29 5.55
CA ALA A 607 18.45 18.43 4.71
C ALA A 607 17.62 19.28 3.74
N LYS A 608 17.04 20.39 4.23
CA LYS A 608 16.34 21.36 3.37
C LYS A 608 17.25 21.88 2.27
N SER A 609 18.45 22.33 2.61
CA SER A 609 19.42 22.84 1.63
C SER A 609 19.77 21.77 0.60
N LEU A 610 20.00 20.52 1.02
CA LEU A 610 20.20 19.40 0.09
C LEU A 610 19.00 19.23 -0.86
N PHE A 611 17.77 19.22 -0.32
CA PHE A 611 16.55 19.05 -1.11
C PHE A 611 16.37 20.12 -2.18
N GLU A 612 16.81 21.36 -1.92
CA GLU A 612 16.79 22.46 -2.88
C GLU A 612 17.79 22.28 -4.03
N GLN A 613 18.85 21.49 -3.84
CA GLN A 613 19.91 21.31 -4.84
C GLN A 613 19.71 20.10 -5.76
N ILE A 614 19.01 19.06 -5.29
CA ILE A 614 18.90 17.82 -6.05
C ILE A 614 17.99 18.05 -7.26
N GLU A 615 18.56 17.89 -8.45
CA GLU A 615 17.86 17.84 -9.72
C GLU A 615 18.44 16.68 -10.54
N ILE A 616 17.61 15.68 -10.82
CA ILE A 616 18.01 14.47 -11.52
C ILE A 616 17.61 14.64 -12.98
N PRO A 617 18.55 14.51 -13.94
CA PRO A 617 18.22 14.64 -15.36
C PRO A 617 17.11 13.68 -15.76
N LEU A 618 16.09 14.19 -16.46
CA LEU A 618 14.95 13.40 -16.92
C LEU A 618 15.40 12.19 -17.77
N GLN A 619 16.46 12.34 -18.56
CA GLN A 619 17.03 11.25 -19.37
C GLN A 619 17.53 10.09 -18.51
N ASP A 620 18.11 10.35 -17.34
CA ASP A 620 18.60 9.31 -16.44
C ASP A 620 17.45 8.55 -15.79
N VAL A 621 16.36 9.25 -15.45
CA VAL A 621 15.13 8.61 -14.99
C VAL A 621 14.53 7.73 -16.08
N ASN A 622 14.53 8.18 -17.35
CA ASN A 622 14.08 7.37 -18.49
C ASN A 622 14.94 6.11 -18.67
N LEU A 623 16.27 6.24 -18.59
CA LEU A 623 17.20 5.11 -18.68
C LEU A 623 16.98 4.10 -17.55
N GLN A 624 16.68 4.59 -16.35
CA GLN A 624 16.32 3.74 -15.23
C GLN A 624 15.02 2.97 -15.50
N GLN A 625 14.00 3.61 -16.08
CA GLN A 625 12.77 2.94 -16.49
C GLN A 625 13.02 1.84 -17.53
N GLU A 626 14.00 2.02 -18.42
CA GLU A 626 14.42 0.97 -19.34
C GLU A 626 15.03 -0.26 -18.61
N LYS A 627 15.89 -0.05 -17.61
CA LYS A 627 16.41 -1.15 -16.77
C LYS A 627 15.27 -1.92 -16.10
N VAL A 628 14.26 -1.20 -15.57
CA VAL A 628 13.06 -1.80 -14.97
C VAL A 628 12.29 -2.66 -15.97
N LYS A 629 12.06 -2.13 -17.17
CA LYS A 629 11.42 -2.88 -18.27
C LYS A 629 12.18 -4.16 -18.61
N ASN A 630 13.51 -4.12 -18.57
CA ASN A 630 14.37 -5.27 -18.84
C ASN A 630 14.44 -6.28 -17.67
N GLY A 631 13.66 -6.08 -16.61
CA GLY A 631 13.46 -7.04 -15.53
C GLY A 631 14.01 -6.61 -14.16
N GLU A 632 14.78 -5.52 -14.11
CA GLU A 632 15.40 -4.99 -12.88
C GLU A 632 14.43 -4.12 -12.08
N SER A 633 13.33 -4.72 -11.61
CA SER A 633 12.18 -4.01 -11.03
C SER A 633 12.02 -4.17 -9.51
N LYS A 634 12.88 -4.96 -8.85
CA LYS A 634 12.78 -5.19 -7.40
C LYS A 634 13.33 -3.98 -6.64
N PRO A 635 12.84 -3.68 -5.41
CA PRO A 635 13.37 -2.56 -4.62
C PRO A 635 14.89 -2.56 -4.46
N VAL A 636 15.50 -3.74 -4.28
CA VAL A 636 16.97 -3.90 -4.23
C VAL A 636 17.67 -3.52 -5.54
N ASP A 637 17.03 -3.81 -6.69
CA ASP A 637 17.55 -3.41 -7.99
C ASP A 637 17.50 -1.88 -8.13
N ILE A 638 16.38 -1.27 -7.71
CA ILE A 638 16.20 0.19 -7.81
C ILE A 638 17.20 0.93 -6.91
N ARG A 639 17.42 0.44 -5.68
CA ARG A 639 18.43 1.00 -4.79
C ARG A 639 19.83 0.89 -5.39
N ARG A 640 20.17 -0.26 -5.98
CA ARG A 640 21.43 -0.43 -6.72
C ARG A 640 21.52 0.54 -7.90
N HIS A 641 20.44 0.79 -8.64
CA HIS A 641 20.44 1.79 -9.72
C HIS A 641 20.75 3.19 -9.20
N ALA A 642 20.19 3.58 -8.05
CA ALA A 642 20.48 4.87 -7.41
C ALA A 642 21.95 4.98 -7.00
N GLU A 643 22.53 3.91 -6.42
CA GLU A 643 23.95 3.86 -6.05
C GLU A 643 24.87 3.93 -7.28
N GLU A 644 24.54 3.19 -8.35
CA GLU A 644 25.24 3.26 -9.64
C GLU A 644 25.16 4.66 -10.26
N TRP A 645 23.98 5.29 -10.20
CA TRP A 645 23.77 6.64 -10.72
C TRP A 645 24.63 7.66 -9.96
N VAL A 646 24.61 7.61 -8.62
CA VAL A 646 25.45 8.49 -7.77
C VAL A 646 26.93 8.30 -8.10
N ALA A 647 27.40 7.05 -8.25
CA ALA A 647 28.78 6.77 -8.60
C ALA A 647 29.17 7.32 -9.99
N SER A 648 28.25 7.28 -10.96
CA SER A 648 28.47 7.83 -12.31
C SER A 648 28.37 9.36 -12.39
N HIS A 649 27.70 10.00 -11.42
CA HIS A 649 27.48 11.44 -11.33
C HIS A 649 28.15 12.05 -10.09
N GLN A 650 29.27 11.47 -9.64
CA GLN A 650 29.89 11.81 -8.35
C GLN A 650 30.20 13.31 -8.21
N GLU A 651 30.71 13.97 -9.25
CA GLU A 651 31.02 15.41 -9.22
C GLU A 651 29.76 16.27 -9.02
N LEU A 652 28.69 15.95 -9.73
CA LEU A 652 27.39 16.63 -9.60
C LEU A 652 26.81 16.40 -8.21
N PHE A 653 26.83 15.15 -7.75
CA PHE A 653 26.29 14.76 -6.45
C PHE A 653 27.07 15.41 -5.29
N ASP A 654 28.39 15.43 -5.36
CA ASP A 654 29.25 16.10 -4.38
C ASP A 654 29.01 17.61 -4.36
N SER A 655 28.68 18.22 -5.52
CA SER A 655 28.33 19.65 -5.58
C SER A 655 27.08 19.98 -4.74
N TRP A 656 26.08 19.11 -4.74
CA TRP A 656 24.88 19.24 -3.92
C TRP A 656 25.20 19.12 -2.43
N LEU A 657 25.99 18.12 -2.06
CA LEU A 657 26.42 17.90 -0.67
C LEU A 657 27.26 19.07 -0.15
N LEU A 658 28.14 19.64 -0.98
CA LEU A 658 28.95 20.79 -0.60
C LEU A 658 28.11 22.03 -0.31
N VAL A 659 27.08 22.30 -1.10
CA VAL A 659 26.14 23.42 -0.83
C VAL A 659 25.36 23.15 0.45
N ALA A 660 24.85 21.93 0.63
CA ALA A 660 24.15 21.54 1.85
C ALA A 660 25.04 21.71 3.10
N LEU A 661 26.28 21.21 3.07
CA LEU A 661 27.22 21.34 4.18
C LEU A 661 27.63 22.79 4.47
N LYS A 662 27.67 23.67 3.46
CA LYS A 662 27.89 25.11 3.69
C LYS A 662 26.77 25.78 4.46
N SER A 663 25.55 25.25 4.42
CA SER A 663 24.44 25.76 5.26
C SER A 663 24.59 25.40 6.75
N TRP A 664 25.49 24.46 7.06
CA TRP A 664 25.76 23.97 8.42
C TRP A 664 26.89 24.72 9.14
N ILE A 665 27.88 25.23 8.38
CA ILE A 665 29.04 25.99 8.85
C ILE A 665 28.68 27.47 8.91
#